data_AF-A0A1G5BC37-F1
#
_entry.id   AF-A0A1G5BC37-F1
#
_cell.length_a   1.000
_cell.length_b   1.000
_cell.length_c   1.000
_cell.angle_alpha   90.00
_cell.angle_beta   90.00
_cell.angle_gamma   90.00
#
_symmetry.space_group_name_H-M   'P 1'
#
loop_
_entity.id
_entity.type
_entity.pdbx_description
1 polymer ?
#
loop_
_entity_poly.entity_id
_entity_poly.type
_entity_poly.pdbx_seq_one_letter_code
_entity_poly.pdbx_strand_id
1 'polypeptide(L)'
;MWNMKSISKKMKNIMIRRITASLVILGLIFDMEGVNGVGLLKVTAATSYPSEAEPGDSCSVDQNTQFAFYAYQNQAANEVDNFTGSGTAVSGAGQIFQVTAGNSFTFPSSVDGISDVEKWSKIKSKSAEGWTRVSYIPEYSIQVIYNPNFQGGASIEDTEVFFSDEPFRLRDGEDTFERDGYILKGWSEEASGGVDYSLGGYYIASSADSYVNFFAVWERIPHVEVTYRPNGGTGSEINKDERCETQMGGDFKAFDLLGSADFTRTGYDLTGWKLTSSGEEFDLGDECVISANEDGPLVFDAIWTRKPEIALTVQYRPNGGDGDTITQTMTVPLSETDGSAQITLLDKADFEKSEHNLKGWSEGSSKYDLGATYSFTPEEDEISKTITFDAVWVEKKTGNVDIKIKTPVYVGAEVKYDIEKNSDGEVTVEFRKKDGNDSSYSKTVPVEGGKYIARAKLKETDDYKADEDTEEFEISYLDKPVNPYTYKEVVNSTGTVTDLTIVPVGGYTISTSPDSSFGASVLYSDAKKAGGVYLRRGEDKAITGMITLSDYTATDTPDIVFPDKIYYGASFEVTGSSKSPAELTLSYKEFGASDDTYTTKAPTDPGKYTARITAPATGFYKAVNWTETFTIDYLEAPDSKATADGDEGNYGWFKSDVKIKAPSGYLIGTSKNGEFYEKIAWDDKIDKIYYKRVSDGAITDAVDLKLDVKIDKDLPVVSFEDGVKLDESTKTVKVFLDDMKFSIVDDNLATVFVGKTEYKVENGRCEIDLLAGDDTQTLEVVATDLAGNSYTFTIEITPQWLENKVIPPGKKISLKSNVAYSFDGGSQWMVDGDNTVYAGGNQFYVKSNMSLTFSKK
;
A
#
# COMPACT_ATOMS: atom_id res chain seq x y z
N MET A 1 33.04 -56.82 22.82
CA MET A 1 33.42 -56.99 21.40
C MET A 1 32.69 -55.92 20.58
N TRP A 2 33.41 -54.88 20.15
CA TRP A 2 33.00 -54.06 19.01
C TRP A 2 33.06 -54.96 17.78
N ASN A 3 31.94 -55.14 17.05
CA ASN A 3 32.00 -55.05 15.59
C ASN A 3 30.62 -54.82 14.97
N MET A 4 30.57 -53.75 14.19
CA MET A 4 29.53 -53.42 13.23
C MET A 4 29.49 -54.44 12.09
N LYS A 5 28.31 -54.70 11.53
CA LYS A 5 27.94 -54.31 10.15
C LYS A 5 26.62 -54.94 9.70
N SER A 6 25.58 -54.11 9.75
CA SER A 6 24.54 -54.09 8.72
C SER A 6 25.18 -53.65 7.39
N ILE A 7 24.91 -54.36 6.28
CA ILE A 7 24.81 -53.82 4.92
C ILE A 7 24.05 -54.82 4.02
N SER A 8 23.15 -54.22 3.25
CA SER A 8 22.23 -54.72 2.21
C SER A 8 22.79 -55.65 1.13
N LYS A 9 21.91 -56.50 0.56
CA LYS A 9 21.86 -56.78 -0.90
C LYS A 9 20.52 -57.40 -1.35
N LYS A 10 19.57 -56.58 -1.79
CA LYS A 10 19.01 -56.53 -3.16
C LYS A 10 19.54 -57.52 -4.23
N MET A 11 18.56 -58.15 -4.91
CA MET A 11 18.44 -58.50 -6.35
C MET A 11 18.84 -59.89 -6.88
N LYS A 12 17.83 -60.61 -7.41
CA LYS A 12 17.64 -61.17 -8.79
C LYS A 12 16.66 -62.37 -8.73
N ASN A 13 15.66 -62.65 -9.59
CA ASN A 13 15.19 -62.12 -10.89
C ASN A 13 13.85 -62.87 -11.28
N ILE A 14 12.77 -62.22 -11.76
CA ILE A 14 12.27 -62.15 -13.18
C ILE A 14 11.57 -63.46 -13.69
N MET A 15 10.30 -63.57 -14.18
CA MET A 15 9.67 -62.93 -15.36
C MET A 15 8.18 -63.35 -15.66
N ILE A 16 7.30 -62.38 -16.03
CA ILE A 16 6.33 -62.29 -17.18
C ILE A 16 5.02 -63.17 -17.23
N ARG A 17 3.78 -62.69 -17.52
CA ARG A 17 3.21 -61.89 -18.68
C ARG A 17 1.75 -61.39 -18.39
N ARG A 18 1.41 -60.08 -18.43
CA ARG A 18 0.64 -59.25 -19.43
C ARG A 18 -0.81 -59.69 -19.80
N ILE A 19 -1.83 -58.79 -19.78
CA ILE A 19 -2.34 -57.90 -20.88
C ILE A 19 -3.25 -56.78 -20.27
N THR A 20 -2.98 -55.46 -20.42
CA THR A 20 -3.55 -54.40 -21.34
C THR A 20 -5.06 -54.08 -21.11
N ALA A 21 -5.58 -52.85 -21.01
CA ALA A 21 -5.28 -51.58 -21.70
C ALA A 21 -5.83 -50.32 -20.97
N SER A 22 -5.29 -49.15 -21.37
CA SER A 22 -5.56 -47.78 -20.91
C SER A 22 -6.75 -47.11 -21.62
N LEU A 23 -7.43 -46.15 -20.97
CA LEU A 23 -7.82 -44.88 -21.61
C LEU A 23 -8.04 -43.74 -20.59
N VAL A 24 -7.51 -42.58 -20.93
CA VAL A 24 -7.48 -41.29 -20.22
C VAL A 24 -8.65 -40.40 -20.69
N ILE A 25 -9.16 -39.51 -19.83
CA ILE A 25 -9.62 -38.09 -20.06
C ILE A 25 -10.24 -37.64 -18.71
N LEU A 26 -9.57 -36.86 -17.84
CA LEU A 26 -9.37 -35.39 -17.82
C LEU A 26 -10.67 -34.54 -17.80
N GLY A 27 -10.91 -33.84 -16.68
CA GLY A 27 -11.40 -32.44 -16.75
C GLY A 27 -12.73 -32.07 -16.08
N LEU A 28 -12.63 -31.64 -14.82
CA LEU A 28 -13.17 -30.38 -14.25
C LEU A 28 -14.69 -30.13 -14.06
N ILE A 29 -15.05 -29.96 -12.78
CA ILE A 29 -15.81 -28.86 -12.13
C ILE A 29 -17.30 -28.65 -12.51
N PHE A 30 -18.22 -28.83 -11.55
CA PHE A 30 -18.92 -27.75 -10.80
C PHE A 30 -19.90 -28.30 -9.75
N ASP A 31 -19.97 -27.59 -8.62
CA ASP A 31 -20.98 -27.61 -7.57
C ASP A 31 -22.42 -27.67 -8.11
N MET A 32 -23.34 -28.29 -7.36
CA MET A 32 -24.42 -27.56 -6.67
C MET A 32 -25.38 -28.49 -5.91
N GLU A 33 -25.88 -27.92 -4.83
CA GLU A 33 -26.85 -28.41 -3.86
C GLU A 33 -28.14 -29.00 -4.48
N GLY A 34 -28.71 -29.96 -3.73
CA GLY A 34 -30.12 -30.30 -3.62
C GLY A 34 -31.09 -30.02 -4.77
N VAL A 35 -31.78 -31.06 -5.23
CA VAL A 35 -33.25 -31.20 -5.10
C VAL A 35 -33.68 -32.58 -5.64
N ASN A 36 -34.66 -33.13 -4.94
CA ASN A 36 -35.36 -34.39 -5.15
C ASN A 36 -35.77 -34.72 -6.59
N GLY A 37 -35.65 -36.01 -6.92
CA GLY A 37 -36.64 -36.79 -7.66
C GLY A 37 -36.87 -36.45 -9.12
N VAL A 38 -36.37 -37.30 -10.02
CA VAL A 38 -37.10 -38.14 -11.00
C VAL A 38 -36.02 -38.79 -11.89
N GLY A 39 -36.10 -40.11 -12.05
CA GLY A 39 -35.06 -40.95 -12.65
C GLY A 39 -34.59 -40.50 -14.04
N LEU A 40 -33.28 -40.28 -14.15
CA LEU A 40 -32.57 -40.25 -15.42
C LEU A 40 -32.40 -41.71 -15.89
N LEU A 41 -33.18 -42.12 -16.89
CA LEU A 41 -32.96 -43.36 -17.63
C LEU A 41 -31.51 -43.37 -18.16
N LYS A 42 -30.67 -44.24 -17.60
CA LYS A 42 -29.41 -44.66 -18.23
C LYS A 42 -29.77 -45.48 -19.48
N VAL A 43 -29.81 -44.83 -20.64
CA VAL A 43 -29.84 -45.52 -21.93
C VAL A 43 -28.40 -45.81 -22.33
N THR A 44 -27.86 -46.92 -21.82
CA THR A 44 -26.61 -47.51 -22.31
C THR A 44 -26.93 -48.17 -23.66
N ALA A 45 -26.14 -47.90 -24.69
CA ALA A 45 -26.36 -48.38 -26.06
C ALA A 45 -26.56 -49.90 -26.09
N ALA A 46 -27.83 -50.32 -26.24
CA ALA A 46 -28.21 -51.70 -26.10
C ALA A 46 -27.73 -52.55 -27.29
N THR A 47 -26.69 -53.34 -27.08
CA THR A 47 -26.47 -54.53 -27.89
C THR A 47 -27.68 -55.44 -27.75
N SER A 48 -28.12 -56.06 -28.84
CA SER A 48 -29.45 -56.68 -28.87
C SER A 48 -29.65 -57.83 -27.88
N TYR A 49 -28.59 -58.41 -27.29
CA TYR A 49 -28.67 -59.44 -26.23
C TYR A 49 -27.39 -59.43 -25.36
N PRO A 50 -27.34 -58.69 -24.23
CA PRO A 50 -26.12 -58.52 -23.44
C PRO A 50 -25.61 -59.85 -22.84
N SER A 51 -24.30 -59.95 -22.58
CA SER A 51 -23.72 -61.14 -21.93
C SER A 51 -24.07 -61.21 -20.44
N GLU A 52 -24.28 -60.06 -19.82
CA GLU A 52 -24.65 -59.90 -18.42
C GLU A 52 -25.57 -58.68 -18.31
N ALA A 53 -26.54 -58.72 -17.40
CA ALA A 53 -27.45 -57.61 -17.17
C ALA A 53 -27.89 -57.58 -15.71
N GLU A 54 -27.92 -56.40 -15.12
CA GLU A 54 -28.52 -56.22 -13.79
C GLU A 54 -30.04 -56.05 -13.94
N PRO A 55 -30.81 -56.41 -12.92
CA PRO A 55 -32.23 -56.05 -12.88
C PRO A 55 -32.49 -54.58 -13.17
N GLY A 56 -33.40 -54.29 -14.09
CA GLY A 56 -33.75 -52.95 -14.52
C GLY A 56 -32.99 -52.46 -15.76
N ASP A 57 -31.92 -53.15 -16.19
CA ASP A 57 -31.27 -52.86 -17.46
C ASP A 57 -32.23 -53.13 -18.64
N SER A 58 -32.16 -52.30 -19.68
CA SER A 58 -32.97 -52.47 -20.90
C SER A 58 -32.11 -52.75 -22.12
N CYS A 59 -32.54 -53.68 -22.96
CA CYS A 59 -31.95 -53.93 -24.27
C CYS A 59 -32.95 -53.78 -25.42
N SER A 60 -32.49 -53.40 -26.62
CA SER A 60 -33.31 -53.29 -27.82
C SER A 60 -33.33 -54.61 -28.59
N VAL A 61 -34.50 -55.05 -29.02
CA VAL A 61 -34.71 -56.35 -29.66
C VAL A 61 -34.75 -56.17 -31.17
N ASP A 62 -33.74 -56.69 -31.89
CA ASP A 62 -33.58 -56.49 -33.34
C ASP A 62 -34.32 -57.53 -34.20
N GLN A 63 -34.71 -58.66 -33.60
CA GLN A 63 -35.51 -59.73 -34.22
C GLN A 63 -36.42 -60.35 -33.15
N ASN A 64 -37.53 -60.97 -33.55
CA ASN A 64 -38.48 -61.57 -32.59
C ASN A 64 -37.73 -62.51 -31.62
N THR A 65 -37.75 -62.20 -30.34
CA THR A 65 -36.92 -62.87 -29.33
C THR A 65 -37.72 -63.40 -28.16
N GLN A 66 -37.32 -64.57 -27.66
CA GLN A 66 -37.72 -65.14 -26.40
C GLN A 66 -36.58 -65.00 -25.38
N PHE A 67 -36.75 -64.14 -24.38
CA PHE A 67 -35.84 -64.07 -23.22
C PHE A 67 -36.30 -65.11 -22.20
N ALA A 68 -35.45 -66.10 -21.92
CA ALA A 68 -35.77 -67.22 -21.04
C ALA A 68 -34.86 -67.21 -19.82
N PHE A 69 -35.46 -67.24 -18.63
CA PHE A 69 -34.74 -67.16 -17.36
C PHE A 69 -34.86 -68.48 -16.63
N TYR A 70 -33.75 -69.08 -16.21
CA TYR A 70 -33.69 -70.39 -15.59
C TYR A 70 -32.95 -70.34 -14.26
N ALA A 71 -33.36 -71.19 -13.31
CA ALA A 71 -32.70 -71.29 -12.01
C ALA A 71 -31.35 -72.03 -12.11
N TYR A 72 -31.28 -73.02 -13.02
CA TYR A 72 -30.12 -73.91 -13.14
C TYR A 72 -29.48 -73.84 -14.53
N GLN A 73 -28.15 -73.77 -14.55
CA GLN A 73 -27.36 -73.59 -15.78
C GLN A 73 -27.53 -74.73 -16.79
N ASN A 74 -27.51 -75.98 -16.32
CA ASN A 74 -27.64 -77.15 -17.19
C ASN A 74 -29.02 -77.23 -17.85
N GLN A 75 -30.06 -76.81 -17.13
CA GLN A 75 -31.42 -76.72 -17.66
C GLN A 75 -31.51 -75.62 -18.74
N ALA A 76 -30.95 -74.44 -18.46
CA ALA A 76 -30.90 -73.33 -19.41
C ALA A 76 -30.23 -73.74 -20.73
N ALA A 77 -29.08 -74.42 -20.65
CA ALA A 77 -28.33 -74.84 -21.82
C ALA A 77 -29.11 -75.86 -22.69
N ASN A 78 -29.70 -76.88 -22.05
CA ASN A 78 -30.47 -77.93 -22.74
C ASN A 78 -31.71 -77.39 -23.45
N GLU A 79 -32.45 -76.48 -22.80
CA GLU A 79 -33.68 -75.89 -23.35
C GLU A 79 -33.42 -74.93 -24.52
N VAL A 80 -32.26 -74.26 -24.55
CA VAL A 80 -31.83 -73.47 -25.72
C VAL A 80 -31.47 -74.37 -26.89
N ASP A 81 -30.78 -75.48 -26.64
CA ASP A 81 -30.40 -76.41 -27.70
C ASP A 81 -31.61 -77.10 -28.34
N ASN A 82 -32.67 -77.35 -27.57
CA ASN A 82 -33.92 -77.93 -28.06
C ASN A 82 -34.90 -76.90 -28.66
N PHE A 83 -34.54 -75.62 -28.72
CA PHE A 83 -35.38 -74.58 -29.31
C PHE A 83 -35.54 -74.76 -30.83
N THR A 84 -36.80 -74.75 -31.31
CA THR A 84 -37.16 -74.99 -32.72
C THR A 84 -37.98 -73.88 -33.40
N GLY A 85 -38.47 -72.86 -32.69
CA GLY A 85 -39.28 -71.77 -33.28
C GLY A 85 -40.12 -70.99 -32.26
N SER A 86 -41.20 -70.32 -32.67
CA SER A 86 -41.98 -69.38 -31.84
C SER A 86 -42.72 -69.98 -30.61
N GLY A 87 -42.61 -71.29 -30.38
CA GLY A 87 -43.30 -72.00 -29.32
C GLY A 87 -42.83 -71.64 -27.91
N THR A 88 -43.73 -71.74 -26.93
CA THR A 88 -43.40 -71.67 -25.50
C THR A 88 -42.77 -72.99 -25.05
N ALA A 89 -41.72 -72.94 -24.22
CA ALA A 89 -41.14 -74.15 -23.63
C ALA A 89 -42.19 -74.86 -22.74
N VAL A 90 -42.19 -76.19 -22.78
CA VAL A 90 -43.14 -77.03 -22.04
C VAL A 90 -42.45 -77.57 -20.77
N SER A 91 -42.98 -77.15 -19.61
CA SER A 91 -42.78 -77.69 -18.25
C SER A 91 -41.34 -77.94 -17.77
N GLY A 92 -40.84 -77.01 -16.97
CA GLY A 92 -39.68 -77.14 -16.10
C GLY A 92 -39.05 -75.78 -15.85
N ALA A 93 -39.30 -75.19 -14.68
CA ALA A 93 -38.68 -74.00 -14.07
C ALA A 93 -37.88 -73.02 -14.97
N GLY A 94 -38.57 -72.31 -15.87
CA GLY A 94 -38.03 -71.10 -16.49
C GLY A 94 -39.12 -70.17 -17.03
N GLN A 95 -38.98 -68.87 -16.81
CA GLN A 95 -39.94 -67.86 -17.28
C GLN A 95 -39.49 -67.30 -18.63
N ILE A 96 -40.40 -67.26 -19.60
CA ILE A 96 -40.11 -66.80 -20.97
C ILE A 96 -40.90 -65.54 -21.29
N PHE A 97 -40.21 -64.52 -21.76
CA PHE A 97 -40.80 -63.28 -22.26
C PHE A 97 -40.57 -63.18 -23.77
N GLN A 98 -41.66 -63.06 -24.54
CA GLN A 98 -41.60 -62.90 -25.99
C GLN A 98 -41.67 -61.42 -26.35
N VAL A 99 -40.72 -60.95 -27.15
CA VAL A 99 -40.61 -59.55 -27.57
C VAL A 99 -40.42 -59.48 -29.07
N THR A 100 -41.32 -58.78 -29.74
CA THR A 100 -41.28 -58.59 -31.20
C THR A 100 -40.16 -57.62 -31.59
N ALA A 101 -39.53 -57.86 -32.74
CA ALA A 101 -38.50 -57.01 -33.32
C ALA A 101 -38.90 -55.52 -33.33
N GLY A 102 -37.97 -54.64 -32.95
CA GLY A 102 -38.16 -53.19 -32.86
C GLY A 102 -38.60 -52.66 -31.49
N ASN A 103 -38.88 -53.53 -30.50
CA ASN A 103 -39.22 -53.14 -29.13
C ASN A 103 -38.02 -53.30 -28.18
N SER A 104 -38.13 -52.80 -26.94
CA SER A 104 -37.14 -53.03 -25.88
C SER A 104 -37.61 -54.07 -24.85
N PHE A 105 -36.66 -54.75 -24.23
CA PHE A 105 -36.88 -55.67 -23.11
C PHE A 105 -36.10 -55.19 -21.89
N THR A 106 -36.74 -55.18 -20.71
CA THR A 106 -36.10 -54.82 -19.43
C THR A 106 -35.90 -56.07 -18.58
N PHE A 107 -34.69 -56.28 -18.08
CA PHE A 107 -34.34 -57.44 -17.26
C PHE A 107 -35.05 -57.37 -15.89
N PRO A 108 -35.77 -58.41 -15.49
CA PRO A 108 -36.55 -58.39 -14.25
C PRO A 108 -35.66 -58.61 -13.02
N SER A 109 -36.04 -58.08 -11.86
CA SER A 109 -35.38 -58.38 -10.57
C SER A 109 -35.78 -59.74 -9.99
N SER A 110 -36.87 -60.30 -10.48
CA SER A 110 -37.34 -61.63 -10.12
C SER A 110 -38.19 -62.22 -11.24
N VAL A 111 -38.15 -63.53 -11.36
CA VAL A 111 -39.02 -64.32 -12.22
C VAL A 111 -39.65 -65.43 -11.39
N ASP A 112 -40.68 -66.08 -11.91
CA ASP A 112 -41.39 -67.11 -11.14
C ASP A 112 -40.42 -68.23 -10.72
N GLY A 113 -40.26 -68.43 -9.40
CA GLY A 113 -39.30 -69.38 -8.81
C GLY A 113 -37.85 -68.88 -8.67
N ILE A 114 -37.54 -67.63 -9.02
CA ILE A 114 -36.23 -67.00 -8.86
C ILE A 114 -36.41 -65.57 -8.33
N SER A 115 -36.02 -65.33 -7.08
CA SER A 115 -36.04 -64.00 -6.47
C SER A 115 -34.64 -63.45 -6.23
N ASP A 116 -34.58 -62.17 -5.88
CA ASP A 116 -33.39 -61.48 -5.35
C ASP A 116 -32.15 -61.63 -6.24
N VAL A 117 -32.39 -61.60 -7.56
CA VAL A 117 -31.31 -61.77 -8.54
C VAL A 117 -30.40 -60.57 -8.48
N GLU A 118 -29.13 -60.78 -8.13
CA GLU A 118 -28.14 -59.71 -8.13
C GLU A 118 -27.76 -59.35 -9.56
N LYS A 119 -27.64 -60.37 -10.42
CA LYS A 119 -27.24 -60.22 -11.81
C LYS A 119 -27.70 -61.38 -12.67
N TRP A 120 -28.05 -61.10 -13.92
CA TRP A 120 -28.37 -62.10 -14.92
C TRP A 120 -27.19 -62.34 -15.84
N SER A 121 -26.75 -63.60 -15.94
CA SER A 121 -25.66 -63.98 -16.82
C SER A 121 -26.17 -64.83 -17.99
N LYS A 122 -25.85 -64.38 -19.20
CA LYS A 122 -26.26 -65.03 -20.44
C LYS A 122 -25.49 -66.33 -20.59
N ILE A 123 -26.23 -67.42 -20.64
CA ILE A 123 -25.65 -68.74 -20.86
C ILE A 123 -25.52 -69.03 -22.36
N LYS A 124 -26.60 -68.89 -23.11
CA LYS A 124 -26.64 -69.31 -24.52
C LYS A 124 -27.75 -68.63 -25.31
N SER A 125 -27.62 -68.63 -26.64
CA SER A 125 -28.68 -68.20 -27.55
C SER A 125 -28.76 -69.06 -28.81
N LYS A 126 -29.96 -69.25 -29.36
CA LYS A 126 -30.21 -70.00 -30.60
C LYS A 126 -31.36 -69.38 -31.41
N SER A 127 -31.21 -69.33 -32.74
CA SER A 127 -32.25 -68.83 -33.65
C SER A 127 -32.87 -69.95 -34.47
N ALA A 128 -34.20 -69.99 -34.59
CA ALA A 128 -34.97 -70.95 -35.38
C ALA A 128 -36.33 -70.37 -35.81
N GLU A 129 -36.80 -70.68 -37.03
CA GLU A 129 -38.08 -70.23 -37.60
C GLU A 129 -38.43 -68.74 -37.40
N GLY A 130 -37.44 -67.86 -37.61
CA GLY A 130 -37.63 -66.40 -37.49
C GLY A 130 -37.72 -65.87 -36.06
N TRP A 131 -37.42 -66.69 -35.05
CA TRP A 131 -37.31 -66.32 -33.64
C TRP A 131 -35.92 -66.63 -33.09
N THR A 132 -35.47 -65.86 -32.10
CA THR A 132 -34.26 -66.13 -31.31
C THR A 132 -34.61 -66.39 -29.86
N ARG A 133 -34.08 -67.44 -29.25
CA ARG A 133 -34.14 -67.64 -27.80
C ARG A 133 -32.80 -67.28 -27.18
N VAL A 134 -32.82 -66.48 -26.12
CA VAL A 134 -31.64 -66.11 -25.32
C VAL A 134 -31.92 -66.45 -23.87
N SER A 135 -30.99 -67.16 -23.23
CA SER A 135 -31.19 -67.67 -21.87
C SER A 135 -30.21 -67.12 -20.87
N TYR A 136 -30.73 -66.79 -19.70
CA TYR A 136 -30.00 -66.23 -18.57
C TYR A 136 -30.24 -67.05 -17.31
N ILE A 137 -29.26 -67.05 -16.42
CA ILE A 137 -29.35 -67.60 -15.06
C ILE A 137 -28.95 -66.52 -14.04
N PRO A 138 -29.46 -66.61 -12.79
CA PRO A 138 -29.12 -65.65 -11.76
C PRO A 138 -27.73 -65.95 -11.16
N GLU A 139 -26.96 -64.91 -10.90
CA GLU A 139 -25.79 -64.92 -10.02
C GLU A 139 -26.19 -64.45 -8.62
N TYR A 140 -25.64 -65.11 -7.62
CA TYR A 140 -25.79 -64.79 -6.20
C TYR A 140 -24.43 -64.68 -5.54
N SER A 141 -24.36 -63.96 -4.41
CA SER A 141 -23.18 -63.92 -3.56
C SER A 141 -23.52 -64.33 -2.13
N ILE A 142 -22.60 -65.05 -1.48
CA ILE A 142 -22.71 -65.46 -0.08
C ILE A 142 -21.42 -65.12 0.67
N GLN A 143 -21.57 -64.69 1.93
CA GLN A 143 -20.42 -64.55 2.82
C GLN A 143 -20.10 -65.86 3.56
N VAL A 144 -18.85 -66.29 3.52
CA VAL A 144 -18.38 -67.52 4.18
C VAL A 144 -17.48 -67.13 5.34
N ILE A 145 -17.90 -67.46 6.56
CA ILE A 145 -17.22 -67.04 7.79
C ILE A 145 -16.55 -68.25 8.44
N TYR A 146 -15.22 -68.26 8.44
CA TYR A 146 -14.42 -69.27 9.11
C TYR A 146 -14.05 -68.80 10.52
N ASN A 147 -14.48 -69.56 11.52
CA ASN A 147 -14.26 -69.28 12.93
C ASN A 147 -13.14 -70.19 13.47
N PRO A 148 -12.11 -69.63 14.14
CA PRO A 148 -10.97 -70.41 14.63
C PRO A 148 -11.31 -71.35 15.80
N ASN A 149 -12.48 -71.15 16.43
CA ASN A 149 -13.01 -72.04 17.46
C ASN A 149 -12.06 -72.26 18.67
N PHE A 150 -11.29 -71.23 19.02
CA PHE A 150 -10.55 -71.09 20.27
C PHE A 150 -10.56 -69.62 20.70
N GLN A 151 -10.33 -69.35 21.99
CA GLN A 151 -10.37 -67.98 22.51
C GLN A 151 -9.25 -67.11 21.91
N GLY A 152 -9.62 -65.92 21.40
CA GLY A 152 -8.68 -64.92 20.91
C GLY A 152 -8.34 -65.01 19.42
N GLY A 153 -8.80 -66.04 18.70
CA GLY A 153 -8.70 -66.09 17.25
C GLY A 153 -9.81 -65.24 16.59
N ALA A 154 -9.44 -64.42 15.61
CA ALA A 154 -10.39 -63.67 14.80
C ALA A 154 -10.90 -64.53 13.64
N SER A 155 -12.20 -64.42 13.33
CA SER A 155 -12.79 -65.09 12.18
C SER A 155 -12.31 -64.47 10.86
N ILE A 156 -12.28 -65.27 9.80
CA ILE A 156 -11.96 -64.85 8.44
C ILE A 156 -13.25 -64.91 7.62
N GLU A 157 -13.55 -63.83 6.89
CA GLU A 157 -14.73 -63.73 6.04
C GLU A 157 -14.31 -63.68 4.57
N ASP A 158 -14.86 -64.58 3.76
CA ASP A 158 -14.75 -64.59 2.30
C ASP A 158 -16.11 -64.23 1.68
N THR A 159 -16.11 -63.75 0.44
CA THR A 159 -17.33 -63.56 -0.35
C THR A 159 -17.22 -64.40 -1.61
N GLU A 160 -18.12 -65.36 -1.76
CA GLU A 160 -18.15 -66.28 -2.89
C GLU A 160 -19.34 -65.96 -3.77
N VAL A 161 -19.09 -65.79 -5.07
CA VAL A 161 -20.13 -65.63 -6.09
C VAL A 161 -20.42 -66.99 -6.69
N PHE A 162 -21.68 -67.39 -6.69
CA PHE A 162 -22.10 -68.71 -7.13
C PHE A 162 -23.38 -68.63 -7.96
N PHE A 163 -23.59 -69.69 -8.75
CA PHE A 163 -24.84 -69.98 -9.42
C PHE A 163 -25.58 -71.05 -8.63
N SER A 164 -26.91 -71.06 -8.63
CA SER A 164 -27.69 -72.07 -7.90
C SER A 164 -27.22 -73.49 -8.26
N ASP A 165 -26.94 -74.30 -7.24
CA ASP A 165 -26.43 -75.68 -7.27
C ASP A 165 -24.95 -75.87 -7.66
N GLU A 166 -24.15 -74.82 -7.85
CA GLU A 166 -22.70 -74.97 -8.04
C GLU A 166 -21.92 -74.91 -6.71
N PRO A 167 -21.06 -75.91 -6.42
CA PRO A 167 -20.19 -75.85 -5.25
C PRO A 167 -19.00 -74.91 -5.43
N PHE A 168 -18.63 -74.19 -4.37
CA PHE A 168 -17.34 -73.50 -4.26
C PHE A 168 -16.42 -74.18 -3.24
N ARG A 169 -15.12 -73.88 -3.30
CA ARG A 169 -14.09 -74.53 -2.49
C ARG A 169 -13.88 -73.79 -1.17
N LEU A 170 -13.84 -74.53 -0.06
CA LEU A 170 -13.53 -74.00 1.26
C LEU A 170 -12.02 -73.87 1.48
N ARG A 171 -11.60 -73.07 2.48
CA ARG A 171 -10.17 -72.82 2.77
C ARG A 171 -9.38 -74.06 3.21
N ASP A 172 -8.13 -74.09 2.77
CA ASP A 172 -7.08 -75.07 3.09
C ASP A 172 -6.47 -74.79 4.48
N GLY A 173 -5.75 -75.76 5.07
CA GLY A 173 -5.17 -75.62 6.41
C GLY A 173 -4.08 -74.56 6.55
N GLU A 174 -3.27 -74.36 5.51
CA GLU A 174 -2.10 -73.47 5.55
C GLU A 174 -2.47 -71.98 5.51
N ASP A 175 -3.64 -71.64 4.96
CA ASP A 175 -4.08 -70.25 4.73
C ASP A 175 -5.17 -69.78 5.71
N THR A 176 -5.25 -70.42 6.87
CA THR A 176 -6.38 -70.21 7.78
C THR A 176 -5.99 -69.81 9.20
N PHE A 177 -5.70 -70.78 10.09
CA PHE A 177 -5.48 -70.53 11.51
C PHE A 177 -4.34 -71.39 12.03
N GLU A 178 -3.59 -70.86 12.99
CA GLU A 178 -2.59 -71.60 13.76
C GLU A 178 -2.99 -71.63 15.24
N ARG A 179 -2.77 -72.77 15.89
CA ARG A 179 -3.00 -72.94 17.33
C ARG A 179 -1.84 -73.71 17.93
N ASP A 180 -1.02 -73.04 18.75
CA ASP A 180 0.17 -73.66 19.35
C ASP A 180 -0.17 -74.94 20.11
N GLY A 181 0.58 -76.01 19.85
CA GLY A 181 0.37 -77.35 20.41
C GLY A 181 -0.82 -78.14 19.82
N TYR A 182 -1.46 -77.64 18.76
CA TYR A 182 -2.58 -78.31 18.08
C TYR A 182 -2.44 -78.29 16.55
N ILE A 183 -3.06 -79.26 15.87
CA ILE A 183 -3.15 -79.36 14.41
C ILE A 183 -4.62 -79.18 13.97
N LEU A 184 -4.85 -78.36 12.94
CA LEU A 184 -6.17 -78.16 12.34
C LEU A 184 -6.56 -79.37 11.48
N LYS A 185 -7.73 -79.94 11.72
CA LYS A 185 -8.19 -81.17 11.05
C LYS A 185 -9.26 -80.93 9.98
N GLY A 186 -10.00 -79.82 10.07
CA GLY A 186 -11.07 -79.48 9.15
C GLY A 186 -12.08 -78.50 9.75
N TRP A 187 -13.23 -78.42 9.09
CA TRP A 187 -14.29 -77.46 9.34
C TRP A 187 -15.59 -78.14 9.77
N SER A 188 -16.32 -77.52 10.69
CA SER A 188 -17.66 -77.94 11.11
C SER A 188 -18.66 -76.80 10.96
N GLU A 189 -19.92 -77.08 10.66
CA GLU A 189 -20.98 -76.05 10.73
C GLU A 189 -21.41 -75.75 12.18
N GLU A 190 -21.00 -76.58 13.14
CA GLU A 190 -21.29 -76.42 14.56
C GLU A 190 -20.01 -76.19 15.38
N ALA A 191 -20.04 -75.23 16.31
CA ALA A 191 -18.86 -74.89 17.12
C ALA A 191 -18.33 -76.06 17.97
N SER A 192 -19.16 -77.03 18.34
CA SER A 192 -18.77 -78.23 19.07
C SER A 192 -18.77 -79.51 18.23
N GLY A 193 -18.91 -79.37 16.91
CA GLY A 193 -19.00 -80.49 15.98
C GLY A 193 -17.65 -81.18 15.71
N GLY A 194 -17.74 -82.36 15.10
CA GLY A 194 -16.58 -83.03 14.50
C GLY A 194 -16.24 -82.42 13.13
N VAL A 195 -15.29 -83.03 12.41
CA VAL A 195 -14.98 -82.56 11.04
C VAL A 195 -16.12 -82.91 10.09
N ASP A 196 -16.88 -81.91 9.65
CA ASP A 196 -17.94 -82.05 8.63
C ASP A 196 -17.36 -81.89 7.22
N TYR A 197 -16.41 -80.95 7.06
CA TYR A 197 -15.72 -80.69 5.79
C TYR A 197 -14.21 -80.76 5.99
N SER A 198 -13.54 -81.52 5.13
CA SER A 198 -12.07 -81.51 5.08
C SER A 198 -11.54 -80.15 4.63
N LEU A 199 -10.32 -79.81 5.02
CA LEU A 199 -9.61 -78.63 4.54
C LEU A 199 -9.55 -78.62 3.01
N GLY A 200 -9.87 -77.50 2.37
CA GLY A 200 -9.94 -77.43 0.91
C GLY A 200 -11.14 -78.15 0.26
N GLY A 201 -12.13 -78.57 1.06
CA GLY A 201 -13.35 -79.26 0.62
C GLY A 201 -14.30 -78.37 -0.17
N TYR A 202 -15.50 -78.85 -0.53
CA TYR A 202 -16.48 -78.10 -1.33
C TYR A 202 -17.80 -77.91 -0.57
N TYR A 203 -18.45 -76.76 -0.77
CA TYR A 203 -19.75 -76.41 -0.21
C TYR A 203 -20.70 -75.87 -1.28
N ILE A 204 -21.99 -76.24 -1.21
CA ILE A 204 -23.05 -75.75 -2.11
C ILE A 204 -23.95 -74.83 -1.30
N ALA A 205 -24.01 -73.55 -1.67
CA ALA A 205 -24.87 -72.56 -1.02
C ALA A 205 -26.28 -72.55 -1.60
N SER A 206 -27.26 -72.19 -0.76
CA SER A 206 -28.63 -71.88 -1.18
C SER A 206 -28.71 -70.43 -1.62
N SER A 207 -29.45 -70.14 -2.69
CA SER A 207 -29.70 -68.75 -3.16
C SER A 207 -30.50 -67.89 -2.17
N ALA A 208 -31.09 -68.49 -1.14
CA ALA A 208 -31.77 -67.76 -0.07
C ALA A 208 -30.82 -67.30 1.06
N ASP A 209 -29.60 -67.82 1.10
CA ASP A 209 -28.65 -67.56 2.19
C ASP A 209 -27.74 -66.39 1.83
N SER A 210 -27.57 -65.47 2.79
CA SER A 210 -26.63 -64.34 2.65
C SER A 210 -25.28 -64.61 3.33
N TYR A 211 -25.21 -65.59 4.23
CA TYR A 211 -23.95 -66.03 4.85
C TYR A 211 -24.00 -67.47 5.40
N VAL A 212 -22.83 -68.10 5.59
CA VAL A 212 -22.63 -69.39 6.26
C VAL A 212 -21.43 -69.34 7.22
N ASN A 213 -21.48 -70.10 8.32
CA ASN A 213 -20.39 -70.19 9.30
C ASN A 213 -19.76 -71.58 9.34
N PHE A 214 -18.44 -71.62 9.36
CA PHE A 214 -17.64 -72.82 9.64
C PHE A 214 -16.79 -72.60 10.89
N PHE A 215 -16.54 -73.66 11.65
CA PHE A 215 -15.75 -73.68 12.88
C PHE A 215 -14.60 -74.67 12.75
N ALA A 216 -13.39 -74.24 13.09
CA ALA A 216 -12.19 -75.07 13.04
C ALA A 216 -12.22 -76.21 14.07
N VAL A 217 -11.74 -77.39 13.67
CA VAL A 217 -11.64 -78.59 14.53
C VAL A 217 -10.16 -78.94 14.79
N TRP A 218 -9.75 -79.04 16.05
CA TRP A 218 -8.33 -79.12 16.49
C TRP A 218 -7.95 -80.42 17.21
N GLU A 219 -6.71 -80.89 17.05
CA GLU A 219 -6.13 -82.09 17.70
C GLU A 219 -4.77 -81.79 18.37
N ARG A 220 -4.47 -82.28 19.60
CA ARG A 220 -3.29 -81.90 20.44
C ARG A 220 -2.00 -82.70 20.15
N ILE A 221 -0.83 -82.07 20.26
CA ILE A 221 0.53 -82.67 20.14
C ILE A 221 1.18 -82.99 21.54
N PRO A 222 1.89 -84.14 21.75
CA PRO A 222 2.63 -84.48 23.00
C PRO A 222 3.97 -83.72 23.24
N HIS A 223 4.39 -83.51 24.50
CA HIS A 223 5.65 -82.84 24.89
C HIS A 223 6.19 -83.23 26.30
N VAL A 224 7.50 -83.07 26.56
CA VAL A 224 8.13 -83.19 27.90
C VAL A 224 9.05 -82.00 28.25
N GLU A 225 9.18 -81.67 29.53
CA GLU A 225 10.09 -80.62 30.03
C GLU A 225 11.38 -81.20 30.63
N VAL A 226 12.54 -80.67 30.24
CA VAL A 226 13.88 -81.05 30.73
C VAL A 226 14.51 -79.88 31.50
N THR A 227 14.85 -80.08 32.77
CA THR A 227 15.43 -79.07 33.67
C THR A 227 16.90 -79.40 33.98
N TYR A 228 17.81 -78.47 33.78
CA TYR A 228 19.21 -78.56 34.20
C TYR A 228 19.47 -77.65 35.40
N ARG A 229 20.06 -78.19 36.46
CA ARG A 229 20.33 -77.46 37.71
C ARG A 229 21.83 -77.34 37.97
N PRO A 230 22.29 -76.20 38.52
CA PRO A 230 23.71 -75.94 38.76
C PRO A 230 24.32 -76.77 39.91
N ASN A 231 23.51 -77.49 40.69
CA ASN A 231 23.94 -78.44 41.72
C ASN A 231 25.15 -77.97 42.56
N GLY A 232 24.93 -76.94 43.38
CA GLY A 232 25.97 -76.33 44.21
C GLY A 232 26.88 -75.30 43.51
N GLY A 233 26.72 -75.10 42.20
CA GLY A 233 27.15 -73.90 41.49
C GLY A 233 26.11 -72.77 41.55
N THR A 234 26.48 -71.61 41.03
CA THR A 234 25.65 -70.43 40.77
C THR A 234 25.22 -70.35 39.31
N GLY A 235 23.95 -70.09 39.07
CA GLY A 235 23.33 -70.05 37.75
C GLY A 235 21.83 -70.28 37.90
N SER A 236 21.04 -69.79 36.96
CA SER A 236 19.60 -70.08 36.94
C SER A 236 19.37 -71.44 36.29
N GLU A 237 18.45 -72.25 36.83
CA GLU A 237 18.07 -73.51 36.20
C GLU A 237 17.68 -73.28 34.73
N ILE A 238 18.13 -74.16 33.85
CA ILE A 238 17.82 -74.09 32.42
C ILE A 238 16.71 -75.10 32.15
N ASN A 239 15.56 -74.62 31.68
CA ASN A 239 14.45 -75.48 31.26
C ASN A 239 14.39 -75.52 29.74
N LYS A 240 14.24 -76.71 29.17
CA LYS A 240 14.00 -76.95 27.75
C LYS A 240 12.70 -77.72 27.58
N ASP A 241 11.87 -77.27 26.65
CA ASP A 241 10.66 -77.99 26.23
C ASP A 241 11.00 -78.84 25.00
N GLU A 242 10.88 -80.15 25.12
CA GLU A 242 11.17 -81.10 24.06
C GLU A 242 9.85 -81.71 23.56
N ARG A 243 9.35 -81.20 22.43
CA ARG A 243 8.09 -81.64 21.81
C ARG A 243 8.30 -82.79 20.83
N CYS A 244 7.29 -83.65 20.70
CA CYS A 244 7.24 -84.67 19.64
C CYS A 244 6.67 -84.07 18.35
N GLU A 245 7.12 -84.54 17.19
CA GLU A 245 6.61 -84.07 15.88
C GLU A 245 5.31 -84.77 15.45
N THR A 246 4.84 -85.79 16.19
CA THR A 246 3.67 -86.60 15.83
C THR A 246 2.62 -86.67 16.93
N GLN A 247 1.38 -87.00 16.53
CA GLN A 247 0.20 -87.21 17.39
C GLN A 247 0.43 -88.21 18.56
N MET A 248 -0.43 -88.16 19.59
CA MET A 248 -0.41 -89.10 20.73
C MET A 248 -0.40 -90.57 20.28
N GLY A 249 0.58 -91.36 20.75
CA GLY A 249 0.69 -92.82 20.52
C GLY A 249 1.81 -93.32 19.58
N GLY A 250 2.80 -92.48 19.22
CA GLY A 250 3.95 -92.83 18.35
C GLY A 250 5.24 -93.32 19.06
N ASP A 251 6.34 -93.48 18.32
CA ASP A 251 7.65 -94.03 18.76
C ASP A 251 8.51 -93.07 19.62
N PHE A 252 9.56 -93.61 20.28
CA PHE A 252 10.51 -92.94 21.21
C PHE A 252 11.26 -91.73 20.59
N LYS A 253 11.61 -90.72 21.40
CA LYS A 253 12.44 -89.56 21.01
C LYS A 253 13.81 -89.61 21.70
N ALA A 254 14.88 -89.37 20.94
CA ALA A 254 16.22 -89.09 21.45
C ALA A 254 16.52 -87.57 21.37
N PHE A 255 17.24 -87.01 22.33
CA PHE A 255 17.71 -85.62 22.32
C PHE A 255 19.08 -85.47 22.98
N ASP A 256 19.87 -84.49 22.52
CA ASP A 256 21.20 -84.19 23.06
C ASP A 256 21.11 -83.38 24.36
N LEU A 257 21.90 -83.79 25.36
CA LEU A 257 22.10 -83.01 26.59
C LEU A 257 22.94 -81.76 26.32
N LEU A 258 22.92 -80.82 27.26
CA LEU A 258 23.69 -79.58 27.11
C LEU A 258 25.21 -79.84 27.07
N GLY A 259 25.87 -79.52 25.95
CA GLY A 259 27.33 -79.54 25.81
C GLY A 259 28.07 -78.48 26.64
N SER A 260 27.33 -77.52 27.19
CA SER A 260 27.82 -76.48 28.10
C SER A 260 26.64 -75.80 28.79
N ALA A 261 26.84 -75.22 29.96
CA ALA A 261 25.88 -74.32 30.59
C ALA A 261 26.62 -73.13 31.24
N ASP A 262 25.96 -71.97 31.30
CA ASP A 262 26.47 -70.76 31.96
C ASP A 262 26.37 -70.86 33.51
N PHE A 263 26.57 -72.07 34.03
CA PHE A 263 26.71 -72.29 35.45
C PHE A 263 28.15 -71.99 35.82
N THR A 264 28.33 -71.36 36.96
CA THR A 264 29.64 -71.05 37.50
C THR A 264 29.74 -71.64 38.89
N ARG A 265 30.90 -72.17 39.26
CA ARG A 265 31.19 -72.53 40.65
C ARG A 265 32.60 -72.06 40.91
N THR A 266 32.76 -71.00 41.70
CA THR A 266 34.05 -70.35 41.91
C THR A 266 35.11 -71.38 42.30
N GLY A 267 36.19 -71.44 41.51
CA GLY A 267 37.27 -72.39 41.69
C GLY A 267 36.97 -73.81 41.17
N TYR A 268 35.95 -74.02 40.33
CA TYR A 268 35.60 -75.30 39.71
C TYR A 268 35.17 -75.17 38.23
N ASP A 269 35.29 -76.24 37.44
CA ASP A 269 34.75 -76.42 36.08
C ASP A 269 33.57 -77.39 36.06
N LEU A 270 32.59 -77.11 35.20
CA LEU A 270 31.46 -78.00 34.89
C LEU A 270 31.94 -79.10 33.95
N THR A 271 31.72 -80.36 34.30
CA THR A 271 32.27 -81.51 33.55
C THR A 271 31.23 -82.52 33.09
N GLY A 272 29.97 -82.44 33.53
CA GLY A 272 28.92 -83.38 33.11
C GLY A 272 27.56 -83.13 33.77
N TRP A 273 26.60 -83.99 33.47
CA TRP A 273 25.22 -83.97 33.96
C TRP A 273 24.81 -85.28 34.61
N LYS A 274 23.99 -85.20 35.66
CA LYS A 274 23.47 -86.38 36.36
C LYS A 274 21.94 -86.39 36.37
N LEU A 275 21.33 -87.41 35.77
CA LEU A 275 19.87 -87.56 35.77
C LEU A 275 19.38 -87.85 37.20
N THR A 276 18.49 -87.01 37.73
CA THR A 276 18.06 -87.04 39.13
C THR A 276 17.22 -88.27 39.46
N SER A 277 16.41 -88.75 38.51
CA SER A 277 15.46 -89.84 38.73
C SER A 277 16.14 -91.23 38.78
N SER A 278 17.13 -91.46 37.91
CA SER A 278 17.86 -92.74 37.82
C SER A 278 19.25 -92.70 38.47
N GLY A 279 19.84 -91.52 38.61
CA GLY A 279 21.21 -91.31 39.10
C GLY A 279 22.30 -91.50 38.05
N GLU A 280 21.94 -91.70 36.78
CA GLU A 280 22.86 -91.90 35.65
C GLU A 280 23.65 -90.63 35.34
N GLU A 281 24.94 -90.76 35.03
CA GLU A 281 25.84 -89.65 34.75
C GLU A 281 26.23 -89.64 33.28
N PHE A 282 26.28 -88.45 32.71
CA PHE A 282 26.48 -88.16 31.31
C PHE A 282 27.58 -87.12 31.16
N ASP A 283 28.43 -87.30 30.15
CA ASP A 283 29.37 -86.26 29.75
C ASP A 283 28.61 -85.09 29.10
N LEU A 284 29.24 -83.91 29.07
CA LEU A 284 28.64 -82.75 28.43
C LEU A 284 28.37 -83.04 26.94
N GLY A 285 27.10 -82.97 26.53
CA GLY A 285 26.68 -83.14 25.14
C GLY A 285 26.25 -84.57 24.76
N ASP A 286 26.19 -85.50 25.70
CA ASP A 286 25.72 -86.88 25.44
C ASP A 286 24.23 -86.95 25.04
N GLU A 287 23.84 -88.01 24.33
CA GLU A 287 22.45 -88.27 23.90
C GLU A 287 21.61 -88.97 25.00
N CYS A 288 20.36 -88.55 25.17
CA CYS A 288 19.38 -89.14 26.09
C CYS A 288 18.09 -89.57 25.35
N VAL A 289 17.49 -90.72 25.71
CA VAL A 289 16.32 -91.31 25.01
C VAL A 289 15.12 -91.45 25.96
N ILE A 290 13.92 -91.04 25.50
CA ILE A 290 12.65 -91.10 26.26
C ILE A 290 11.52 -91.79 25.48
N SER A 291 10.53 -92.34 26.20
CA SER A 291 9.35 -92.99 25.61
C SER A 291 8.15 -92.06 25.51
N ALA A 292 7.34 -92.18 24.46
CA ALA A 292 6.18 -91.33 24.18
C ALA A 292 4.99 -91.46 25.16
N ASN A 293 5.15 -92.24 26.24
CA ASN A 293 4.16 -92.42 27.31
C ASN A 293 4.62 -91.84 28.66
N GLU A 294 5.81 -91.24 28.74
CA GLU A 294 6.26 -90.53 29.94
C GLU A 294 5.74 -89.09 29.90
N ASP A 295 4.80 -88.77 30.80
CA ASP A 295 4.19 -87.45 30.93
C ASP A 295 4.67 -86.82 32.26
N GLY A 296 5.98 -86.55 32.35
CA GLY A 296 6.62 -85.96 33.54
C GLY A 296 7.98 -85.33 33.27
N PRO A 297 8.42 -84.35 34.09
CA PRO A 297 9.64 -83.58 33.85
C PRO A 297 10.92 -84.39 34.13
N LEU A 298 11.94 -84.22 33.29
CA LEU A 298 13.29 -84.75 33.49
C LEU A 298 14.19 -83.71 34.15
N VAL A 299 14.98 -84.09 35.17
CA VAL A 299 15.85 -83.14 35.89
C VAL A 299 17.30 -83.65 35.92
N PHE A 300 18.25 -82.84 35.44
CA PHE A 300 19.69 -83.13 35.41
C PHE A 300 20.47 -82.18 36.32
N ASP A 301 21.34 -82.72 37.18
CA ASP A 301 22.20 -81.98 38.10
C ASP A 301 23.64 -81.88 37.57
N ALA A 302 24.24 -80.69 37.63
CA ALA A 302 25.63 -80.44 37.20
C ALA A 302 26.70 -81.21 38.01
N ILE A 303 27.80 -81.60 37.36
CA ILE A 303 28.99 -82.24 37.95
C ILE A 303 30.20 -81.27 37.88
N TRP A 304 30.98 -81.12 38.96
CA TRP A 304 32.03 -80.08 39.12
C TRP A 304 33.43 -80.59 39.53
N THR A 305 34.52 -80.02 38.98
CA THR A 305 35.96 -80.33 39.27
C THR A 305 36.79 -79.07 39.62
N ARG A 306 37.78 -79.05 40.56
CA ARG A 306 38.42 -77.82 41.15
C ARG A 306 39.66 -77.24 40.39
N LYS A 307 39.85 -75.89 40.35
CA LYS A 307 40.95 -75.09 39.71
C LYS A 307 42.15 -74.67 40.63
N PRO A 308 43.39 -74.43 40.13
CA PRO A 308 44.57 -73.92 40.87
C PRO A 308 44.81 -72.37 40.83
N GLU A 309 45.40 -71.74 41.88
CA GLU A 309 45.57 -70.25 42.05
C GLU A 309 46.91 -69.80 42.71
N ILE A 310 47.36 -68.54 42.49
CA ILE A 310 48.56 -67.87 43.10
C ILE A 310 48.26 -66.50 43.75
N ALA A 311 48.94 -66.11 44.84
CA ALA A 311 48.86 -64.76 45.43
C ALA A 311 49.85 -63.75 44.81
N LEU A 312 49.47 -62.50 44.59
CA LEU A 312 50.27 -61.47 43.91
C LEU A 312 50.25 -60.10 44.61
N THR A 313 51.40 -59.43 44.67
CA THR A 313 51.53 -58.02 45.06
C THR A 313 52.13 -57.19 43.91
N VAL A 314 51.49 -56.10 43.50
CA VAL A 314 51.94 -55.23 42.41
C VAL A 314 52.21 -53.82 42.94
N GLN A 315 53.37 -53.25 42.64
CA GLN A 315 53.78 -51.91 43.09
C GLN A 315 54.03 -50.98 41.91
N TYR A 316 53.54 -49.74 41.97
CA TYR A 316 53.74 -48.71 40.95
C TYR A 316 54.46 -47.50 41.56
N ARG A 317 55.62 -47.14 41.00
CA ARG A 317 56.46 -46.03 41.49
C ARG A 317 56.47 -44.86 40.51
N PRO A 318 56.53 -43.60 40.99
CA PRO A 318 56.49 -42.42 40.13
C PRO A 318 57.76 -42.16 39.32
N ASN A 319 58.86 -42.88 39.60
CA ASN A 319 60.08 -42.88 38.80
C ASN A 319 60.59 -41.48 38.39
N GLY A 320 60.91 -40.66 39.39
CA GLY A 320 61.38 -39.29 39.20
C GLY A 320 60.29 -38.25 38.91
N GLY A 321 59.01 -38.63 38.95
CA GLY A 321 57.90 -37.72 39.25
C GLY A 321 57.58 -37.69 40.75
N ASP A 322 56.68 -36.79 41.14
CA ASP A 322 56.13 -36.63 42.48
C ASP A 322 54.88 -37.52 42.66
N GLY A 323 54.72 -38.12 43.85
CA GLY A 323 53.60 -39.00 44.20
C GLY A 323 54.01 -40.17 45.11
N ASP A 324 53.06 -40.78 45.81
CA ASP A 324 53.31 -41.95 46.66
C ASP A 324 53.24 -43.27 45.89
N THR A 325 54.09 -44.24 46.22
CA THR A 325 54.04 -45.57 45.57
C THR A 325 52.70 -46.26 45.81
N ILE A 326 52.02 -46.68 44.73
CA ILE A 326 50.74 -47.38 44.80
C ILE A 326 51.01 -48.89 44.91
N THR A 327 50.43 -49.57 45.90
CA THR A 327 50.55 -51.04 46.08
C THR A 327 49.18 -51.70 46.00
N GLN A 328 49.08 -52.78 45.22
CA GLN A 328 47.89 -53.63 45.09
C GLN A 328 48.22 -55.08 45.45
N THR A 329 47.36 -55.74 46.22
CA THR A 329 47.47 -57.17 46.54
C THR A 329 46.24 -57.91 46.01
N MET A 330 46.43 -59.03 45.33
CA MET A 330 45.36 -59.82 44.70
C MET A 330 45.72 -61.30 44.65
N THR A 331 44.73 -62.17 44.39
CA THR A 331 44.95 -63.59 44.06
C THR A 331 44.55 -63.79 42.61
N VAL A 332 45.38 -64.47 41.83
CA VAL A 332 45.20 -64.64 40.37
C VAL A 332 45.14 -66.14 40.06
N PRO A 333 44.15 -66.62 39.29
CA PRO A 333 44.12 -67.99 38.82
C PRO A 333 45.23 -68.26 37.80
N LEU A 334 45.75 -69.49 37.77
CA LEU A 334 46.71 -69.92 36.76
C LEU A 334 45.99 -70.49 35.54
N SER A 335 46.47 -70.16 34.35
CA SER A 335 46.03 -70.74 33.08
C SER A 335 46.33 -72.24 33.05
N GLU A 336 45.34 -73.05 32.71
CA GLU A 336 45.49 -74.52 32.63
C GLU A 336 46.25 -74.98 31.39
N THR A 337 46.42 -74.10 30.39
CA THR A 337 47.12 -74.44 29.14
C THR A 337 48.62 -74.23 29.20
N ASP A 338 49.08 -73.25 29.98
CA ASP A 338 50.50 -72.85 30.02
C ASP A 338 51.00 -72.39 31.41
N GLY A 339 50.17 -72.46 32.45
CA GLY A 339 50.53 -72.07 33.81
C GLY A 339 50.70 -70.57 34.04
N SER A 340 50.37 -69.72 33.04
CA SER A 340 50.54 -68.27 33.15
C SER A 340 49.44 -67.59 33.97
N ALA A 341 49.77 -66.43 34.56
CA ALA A 341 48.86 -65.52 35.23
C ALA A 341 48.84 -64.18 34.48
N GLN A 342 47.66 -63.55 34.42
CA GLN A 342 47.48 -62.25 33.77
C GLN A 342 46.89 -61.22 34.73
N ILE A 343 47.38 -59.99 34.65
CA ILE A 343 46.83 -58.82 35.34
C ILE A 343 46.67 -57.65 34.37
N THR A 344 45.82 -56.70 34.71
CA THR A 344 45.72 -55.42 34.02
C THR A 344 46.49 -54.38 34.81
N LEU A 345 47.41 -53.67 34.15
CA LEU A 345 48.16 -52.58 34.77
C LEU A 345 47.25 -51.38 35.02
N LEU A 346 47.64 -50.49 35.94
CA LEU A 346 46.88 -49.27 36.20
C LEU A 346 46.71 -48.44 34.91
N ASP A 347 45.51 -47.95 34.66
CA ASP A 347 45.18 -47.09 33.52
C ASP A 347 45.45 -45.60 33.81
N LYS A 348 45.71 -45.27 35.07
CA LYS A 348 46.10 -43.95 35.55
C LYS A 348 46.82 -44.05 36.89
N ALA A 349 47.59 -43.02 37.23
CA ALA A 349 48.09 -42.79 38.57
C ALA A 349 48.19 -41.28 38.80
N ASP A 350 47.96 -40.85 40.04
CA ASP A 350 48.07 -39.46 40.46
C ASP A 350 49.55 -39.09 40.70
N PHE A 351 50.40 -39.35 39.69
CA PHE A 351 51.80 -38.96 39.67
C PHE A 351 51.97 -37.73 38.80
N GLU A 352 52.78 -36.78 39.26
CA GLU A 352 53.04 -35.54 38.53
C GLU A 352 54.53 -35.44 38.17
N LYS A 353 54.84 -34.97 36.97
CA LYS A 353 56.22 -34.63 36.59
C LYS A 353 56.20 -33.43 35.68
N SER A 354 56.84 -32.34 36.11
CA SER A 354 56.87 -31.09 35.35
C SER A 354 57.31 -31.32 33.89
N GLU A 355 56.57 -30.73 32.96
CA GLU A 355 56.79 -30.81 31.51
C GLU A 355 56.67 -32.20 30.86
N HIS A 356 56.19 -33.22 31.57
CA HIS A 356 56.08 -34.59 31.06
C HIS A 356 54.71 -35.20 31.37
N ASN A 357 54.28 -36.15 30.53
CA ASN A 357 53.09 -36.97 30.75
C ASN A 357 53.46 -38.39 31.14
N LEU A 358 52.69 -38.96 32.06
CA LEU A 358 52.71 -40.40 32.33
C LEU A 358 52.15 -41.11 31.09
N LYS A 359 53.00 -41.85 30.39
CA LYS A 359 52.63 -42.57 29.17
C LYS A 359 52.35 -44.05 29.42
N GLY A 360 52.87 -44.60 30.51
CA GLY A 360 52.77 -46.02 30.80
C GLY A 360 53.63 -46.45 31.95
N TRP A 361 53.86 -47.75 32.01
CA TRP A 361 54.59 -48.45 33.05
C TRP A 361 55.80 -49.18 32.47
N SER A 362 56.82 -49.42 33.29
CA SER A 362 57.99 -50.18 32.88
C SER A 362 58.40 -51.16 33.95
N GLU A 363 58.77 -52.37 33.53
CA GLU A 363 59.41 -53.38 34.36
C GLU A 363 60.79 -53.64 33.75
N GLY A 364 61.84 -53.14 34.40
CA GLY A 364 63.18 -53.14 33.82
C GLY A 364 63.24 -52.37 32.49
N SER A 365 63.61 -53.05 31.40
CA SER A 365 63.66 -52.45 30.05
C SER A 365 62.33 -52.52 29.28
N SER A 366 61.39 -53.35 29.73
CA SER A 366 60.09 -53.55 29.08
C SER A 366 59.15 -52.41 29.40
N LYS A 367 58.45 -51.89 28.40
CA LYS A 367 57.49 -50.78 28.54
C LYS A 367 56.10 -51.27 28.17
N TYR A 368 55.12 -50.79 28.92
CA TYR A 368 53.72 -51.13 28.81
C TYR A 368 52.90 -49.85 28.80
N ASP A 369 51.89 -49.78 27.94
CA ASP A 369 50.94 -48.67 27.96
C ASP A 369 50.10 -48.71 29.25
N LEU A 370 49.51 -47.56 29.61
CA LEU A 370 48.52 -47.51 30.68
C LEU A 370 47.36 -48.48 30.39
N GLY A 371 46.93 -49.24 31.40
CA GLY A 371 45.86 -50.23 31.25
C GLY A 371 46.26 -51.50 30.47
N ALA A 372 47.53 -51.66 30.10
CA ALA A 372 47.98 -52.83 29.36
C ALA A 372 47.82 -54.13 30.17
N THR A 373 47.56 -55.23 29.48
CA THR A 373 47.59 -56.57 30.09
C THR A 373 49.05 -57.02 30.24
N TYR A 374 49.42 -57.38 31.46
CA TYR A 374 50.71 -57.95 31.80
C TYR A 374 50.54 -59.45 32.10
N SER A 375 51.36 -60.29 31.48
CA SER A 375 51.33 -61.74 31.67
C SER A 375 52.67 -62.22 32.20
N PHE A 376 52.65 -63.15 33.16
CA PHE A 376 53.84 -63.81 33.69
C PHE A 376 53.53 -65.27 34.03
N THR A 377 54.55 -66.12 34.06
CA THR A 377 54.42 -67.50 34.54
C THR A 377 55.14 -67.60 35.89
N PRO A 378 54.50 -68.09 36.96
CA PRO A 378 55.18 -68.36 38.22
C PRO A 378 56.18 -69.52 38.09
N GLU A 379 57.17 -69.55 38.97
CA GLU A 379 58.05 -70.72 39.06
C GLU A 379 57.31 -71.92 39.68
N GLU A 380 57.81 -73.14 39.43
CA GLU A 380 57.25 -74.37 40.00
C GLU A 380 57.21 -74.26 41.54
N ASP A 381 56.06 -74.54 42.15
CA ASP A 381 55.76 -74.37 43.58
C ASP A 381 55.67 -72.92 44.12
N GLU A 382 55.70 -71.88 43.27
CA GLU A 382 55.54 -70.48 43.69
C GLU A 382 54.08 -70.19 44.09
N ILE A 383 53.81 -70.04 45.39
CA ILE A 383 52.46 -69.73 45.91
C ILE A 383 52.18 -68.23 46.10
N SER A 384 53.21 -67.37 45.98
CA SER A 384 53.06 -65.92 46.03
C SER A 384 54.19 -65.16 45.31
N LYS A 385 53.88 -64.03 44.63
CA LYS A 385 54.86 -63.21 43.87
C LYS A 385 54.69 -61.70 44.10
N THR A 386 55.76 -60.90 43.94
CA THR A 386 55.72 -59.43 43.93
C THR A 386 56.33 -58.85 42.65
N ILE A 387 55.67 -57.87 42.04
CA ILE A 387 56.07 -57.23 40.78
C ILE A 387 56.07 -55.70 40.96
N THR A 388 57.07 -55.01 40.41
CA THR A 388 57.20 -53.56 40.52
C THR A 388 57.30 -52.91 39.15
N PHE A 389 56.48 -51.88 38.92
CA PHE A 389 56.45 -51.05 37.72
C PHE A 389 56.88 -49.61 38.03
N ASP A 390 57.72 -49.06 37.16
CA ASP A 390 58.15 -47.67 37.18
C ASP A 390 57.39 -46.85 36.13
N ALA A 391 56.91 -45.67 36.49
CA ALA A 391 56.27 -44.72 35.57
C ALA A 391 57.18 -44.37 34.37
N VAL A 392 56.61 -44.39 33.17
CA VAL A 392 57.26 -43.98 31.93
C VAL A 392 56.76 -42.59 31.55
N TRP A 393 57.70 -41.65 31.42
CA TRP A 393 57.41 -40.24 31.14
C TRP A 393 57.76 -39.88 29.70
N VAL A 394 56.94 -39.05 29.06
CA VAL A 394 57.19 -38.47 27.73
C VAL A 394 57.08 -36.95 27.81
N GLU A 395 58.02 -36.21 27.23
CA GLU A 395 57.98 -34.74 27.19
C GLU A 395 56.76 -34.22 26.42
N LYS A 396 56.13 -33.16 26.94
CA LYS A 396 55.08 -32.42 26.22
C LYS A 396 55.65 -31.70 25.00
N LYS A 397 54.90 -31.65 23.91
CA LYS A 397 55.28 -30.87 22.71
C LYS A 397 55.13 -29.37 22.98
N THR A 398 55.90 -28.55 22.28
CA THR A 398 55.72 -27.09 22.31
C THR A 398 54.41 -26.71 21.63
N GLY A 399 53.47 -26.11 22.37
CA GLY A 399 52.33 -25.42 21.78
C GLY A 399 52.79 -24.10 21.15
N ASN A 400 52.16 -23.71 20.05
CA ASN A 400 52.32 -22.38 19.46
C ASN A 400 50.95 -21.79 19.14
N VAL A 401 50.81 -20.49 19.40
CA VAL A 401 49.67 -19.67 18.97
C VAL A 401 50.18 -18.37 18.37
N ASP A 402 49.65 -18.00 17.22
CA ASP A 402 49.94 -16.72 16.56
C ASP A 402 48.61 -15.96 16.36
N ILE A 403 48.59 -14.67 16.70
CA ILE A 403 47.45 -13.78 16.47
C ILE A 403 47.77 -12.72 15.44
N LYS A 404 46.88 -12.56 14.45
CA LYS A 404 47.02 -11.51 13.43
C LYS A 404 45.76 -10.67 13.30
N ILE A 405 45.88 -9.39 13.63
CA ILE A 405 44.78 -8.42 13.51
C ILE A 405 44.62 -8.01 12.04
N LYS A 406 43.38 -8.05 11.52
CA LYS A 406 43.07 -7.56 10.17
C LYS A 406 42.99 -6.04 10.18
N THR A 407 43.99 -5.39 9.60
CA THR A 407 44.06 -3.93 9.47
C THR A 407 43.63 -3.47 8.07
N PRO A 408 43.10 -2.23 7.92
CA PRO A 408 42.84 -1.24 8.96
C PRO A 408 41.61 -1.57 9.82
N VAL A 409 41.64 -1.15 11.09
CA VAL A 409 40.50 -1.28 12.03
C VAL A 409 39.89 0.10 12.25
N TYR A 410 38.57 0.20 12.12
CA TYR A 410 37.86 1.48 12.24
C TYR A 410 36.95 1.53 13.47
N VAL A 411 36.77 2.73 14.03
CA VAL A 411 35.78 2.98 15.09
C VAL A 411 34.40 2.50 14.64
N GLY A 412 33.72 1.73 15.48
CA GLY A 412 32.40 1.14 15.20
C GLY A 412 32.42 -0.15 14.37
N ALA A 413 33.54 -0.48 13.71
CA ALA A 413 33.69 -1.74 12.99
C ALA A 413 34.12 -2.88 13.93
N GLU A 414 33.78 -4.11 13.56
CA GLU A 414 34.22 -5.30 14.29
C GLU A 414 35.73 -5.52 14.13
N VAL A 415 36.44 -5.73 15.25
CA VAL A 415 37.86 -6.11 15.23
C VAL A 415 37.97 -7.57 14.81
N LYS A 416 38.44 -7.80 13.59
CA LYS A 416 38.65 -9.14 13.04
C LYS A 416 40.10 -9.56 13.20
N TYR A 417 40.32 -10.82 13.53
CA TYR A 417 41.63 -11.42 13.67
C TYR A 417 41.61 -12.87 13.22
N ASP A 418 42.77 -13.35 12.80
CA ASP A 418 43.02 -14.76 12.54
C ASP A 418 43.87 -15.33 13.69
N ILE A 419 43.57 -16.57 14.08
CA ILE A 419 44.35 -17.34 15.06
C ILE A 419 44.88 -18.57 14.36
N GLU A 420 46.19 -18.73 14.37
CA GLU A 420 46.87 -19.96 13.94
C GLU A 420 47.43 -20.66 15.18
N LYS A 421 47.23 -21.98 15.29
CA LYS A 421 47.74 -22.77 16.42
C LYS A 421 48.07 -24.19 15.99
N ASN A 422 49.01 -24.83 16.68
CA ASN A 422 49.39 -26.24 16.47
C ASN A 422 48.90 -27.20 17.58
N SER A 423 48.14 -26.67 18.54
CA SER A 423 47.67 -27.38 19.74
C SER A 423 46.15 -27.48 19.78
N ASP A 424 45.65 -28.52 20.44
CA ASP A 424 44.23 -28.72 20.75
C ASP A 424 43.72 -27.81 21.89
N GLY A 425 44.63 -27.12 22.60
CA GLY A 425 44.30 -26.19 23.68
C GLY A 425 43.38 -25.04 23.28
N GLU A 426 42.48 -24.65 24.17
CA GLU A 426 41.60 -23.50 23.97
C GLU A 426 42.43 -22.20 23.89
N VAL A 427 42.10 -21.33 22.92
CA VAL A 427 42.73 -20.01 22.79
C VAL A 427 41.77 -18.95 23.32
N THR A 428 42.27 -18.12 24.25
CA THR A 428 41.55 -16.96 24.75
C THR A 428 42.19 -15.69 24.21
N VAL A 429 41.37 -14.79 23.64
CA VAL A 429 41.81 -13.50 23.13
C VAL A 429 41.35 -12.39 24.06
N GLU A 430 42.27 -11.52 24.43
CA GLU A 430 42.05 -10.38 25.30
C GLU A 430 42.77 -9.13 24.77
N PHE A 431 42.26 -7.96 25.11
CA PHE A 431 42.73 -6.68 24.58
C PHE A 431 43.05 -5.71 25.71
N ARG A 432 44.05 -4.85 25.49
CA ARG A 432 44.32 -3.68 26.35
C ARG A 432 44.75 -2.48 25.53
N LYS A 433 44.64 -1.27 26.10
CA LYS A 433 45.31 -0.08 25.54
C LYS A 433 46.82 -0.31 25.56
N LYS A 434 47.53 0.16 24.52
CA LYS A 434 48.98 -0.04 24.36
C LYS A 434 49.79 0.42 25.58
N ASP A 435 49.42 1.57 26.14
CA ASP A 435 50.08 2.15 27.32
C ASP A 435 49.49 1.69 28.66
N GLY A 436 48.52 0.75 28.63
CA GLY A 436 47.92 0.18 29.83
C GLY A 436 48.77 -0.93 30.45
N ASN A 437 48.67 -1.12 31.77
CA ASN A 437 49.38 -2.19 32.48
C ASN A 437 48.92 -3.59 32.03
N ASP A 438 49.74 -4.62 32.24
CA ASP A 438 49.40 -6.00 31.87
C ASP A 438 48.15 -6.53 32.60
N SER A 439 47.85 -6.04 33.80
CA SER A 439 46.61 -6.40 34.51
C SER A 439 45.33 -5.80 33.88
N SER A 440 45.43 -4.99 32.82
CA SER A 440 44.30 -4.29 32.19
C SER A 440 43.69 -5.03 30.98
N TYR A 441 44.19 -6.22 30.65
CA TYR A 441 43.59 -7.04 29.60
C TYR A 441 42.12 -7.37 29.93
N SER A 442 41.28 -7.28 28.90
CA SER A 442 39.86 -7.59 28.96
C SER A 442 39.45 -8.40 27.74
N LYS A 443 38.47 -9.28 27.91
CA LYS A 443 37.81 -9.98 26.79
C LYS A 443 36.88 -9.05 25.99
N THR A 444 36.61 -7.84 26.48
CA THR A 444 35.81 -6.85 25.78
C THR A 444 36.61 -6.23 24.65
N VAL A 445 36.09 -6.33 23.43
CA VAL A 445 36.69 -5.71 22.24
C VAL A 445 36.68 -4.18 22.40
N PRO A 446 37.81 -3.49 22.20
CA PRO A 446 37.86 -2.04 22.27
C PRO A 446 37.02 -1.39 21.16
N VAL A 447 36.27 -0.34 21.51
CA VAL A 447 35.41 0.41 20.59
C VAL A 447 35.86 1.86 20.37
N GLU A 448 36.69 2.38 21.28
CA GLU A 448 37.25 3.73 21.20
C GLU A 448 38.42 3.79 20.21
N GLY A 449 38.62 4.95 19.58
CA GLY A 449 39.83 5.18 18.79
C GLY A 449 41.10 5.19 19.66
N GLY A 450 42.17 4.58 19.18
CA GLY A 450 43.44 4.50 19.91
C GLY A 450 44.31 3.31 19.52
N LYS A 451 45.46 3.18 20.20
CA LYS A 451 46.42 2.08 20.01
C LYS A 451 46.21 1.01 21.07
N TYR A 452 46.16 -0.25 20.63
CA TYR A 452 45.81 -1.41 21.44
C TYR A 452 46.78 -2.55 21.20
N ILE A 453 46.79 -3.49 22.14
CA ILE A 453 47.50 -4.76 22.03
C ILE A 453 46.47 -5.86 22.25
N ALA A 454 46.36 -6.76 21.27
CA ALA A 454 45.64 -8.02 21.39
C ALA A 454 46.60 -9.10 21.87
N ARG A 455 46.18 -9.93 22.81
CA ARG A 455 46.93 -11.09 23.30
C ARG A 455 46.10 -12.34 23.12
N ALA A 456 46.67 -13.34 22.45
CA ALA A 456 46.11 -14.68 22.37
C ALA A 456 46.87 -15.59 23.33
N LYS A 457 46.14 -16.27 24.22
CA LYS A 457 46.69 -17.24 25.16
C LYS A 457 46.18 -18.63 24.85
N LEU A 458 47.11 -19.52 24.52
CA LEU A 458 46.87 -20.94 24.36
C LEU A 458 46.98 -21.63 25.72
N LYS A 459 45.90 -22.29 26.13
CA LYS A 459 45.89 -23.10 27.35
C LYS A 459 46.73 -24.36 27.18
N GLU A 460 47.51 -24.70 28.21
CA GLU A 460 48.23 -25.99 28.28
C GLU A 460 47.26 -27.17 28.22
N THR A 461 47.64 -28.22 27.50
CA THR A 461 46.92 -29.50 27.45
C THR A 461 47.81 -30.63 27.94
N ASP A 462 47.29 -31.86 27.88
CA ASP A 462 48.11 -33.04 28.17
C ASP A 462 49.29 -33.05 27.19
N ASP A 463 49.06 -32.95 25.89
CA ASP A 463 50.12 -33.12 24.88
C ASP A 463 50.95 -31.86 24.56
N TYR A 464 50.46 -30.65 24.85
CA TYR A 464 51.11 -29.40 24.46
C TYR A 464 51.29 -28.41 25.61
N LYS A 465 52.46 -27.77 25.67
CA LYS A 465 52.75 -26.64 26.57
C LYS A 465 51.86 -25.43 26.23
N ALA A 466 51.59 -24.56 27.21
CA ALA A 466 50.95 -23.26 26.97
C ALA A 466 51.85 -22.35 26.10
N ASP A 467 51.22 -21.42 25.39
CA ASP A 467 51.91 -20.37 24.63
C ASP A 467 51.09 -19.08 24.63
N GLU A 468 51.74 -17.95 24.37
CA GLU A 468 51.06 -16.68 24.16
C GLU A 468 51.73 -15.83 23.08
N ASP A 469 50.90 -15.13 22.31
CA ASP A 469 51.34 -14.18 21.30
C ASP A 469 50.57 -12.86 21.42
N THR A 470 51.21 -11.78 20.99
CA THR A 470 50.67 -10.43 21.07
C THR A 470 50.84 -9.66 19.78
N GLU A 471 49.78 -8.98 19.35
CA GLU A 471 49.80 -8.13 18.16
C GLU A 471 49.32 -6.71 18.50
N GLU A 472 50.08 -5.70 18.06
CA GLU A 472 49.69 -4.30 18.20
C GLU A 472 48.77 -3.87 17.04
N PHE A 473 47.74 -3.08 17.34
CA PHE A 473 46.88 -2.50 16.30
C PHE A 473 46.34 -1.12 16.69
N GLU A 474 45.81 -0.38 15.71
CA GLU A 474 45.25 0.95 15.91
C GLU A 474 43.81 1.00 15.37
N ILE A 475 42.89 1.51 16.19
CA ILE A 475 41.51 1.81 15.80
C ILE A 475 41.47 3.28 15.41
N SER A 476 41.26 3.55 14.12
CA SER A 476 41.19 4.91 13.58
C SER A 476 39.77 5.28 13.14
N TYR A 477 39.48 6.57 13.03
CA TYR A 477 38.27 6.99 12.33
C TYR A 477 38.42 6.79 10.83
N LEU A 478 37.33 6.44 10.15
CA LEU A 478 37.29 6.34 8.69
C LEU A 478 37.42 7.74 8.06
N ASP A 479 38.13 7.84 6.95
CA ASP A 479 38.15 9.07 6.17
C ASP A 479 36.76 9.41 5.61
N LYS A 480 36.43 10.71 5.55
CA LYS A 480 35.15 11.15 5.00
C LYS A 480 35.04 10.77 3.51
N PRO A 481 33.87 10.29 3.03
CA PRO A 481 33.65 10.06 1.61
C PRO A 481 33.62 11.36 0.81
N VAL A 482 33.88 11.27 -0.51
CA VAL A 482 33.71 12.40 -1.43
C VAL A 482 32.23 12.80 -1.47
N ASN A 483 31.94 14.09 -1.34
CA ASN A 483 30.58 14.63 -1.21
C ASN A 483 29.77 13.88 -0.13
N PRO A 484 30.17 14.01 1.16
CA PRO A 484 29.71 13.12 2.22
C PRO A 484 28.21 13.21 2.52
N TYR A 485 27.58 14.33 2.16
CA TYR A 485 26.16 14.56 2.37
C TYR A 485 25.60 15.53 1.32
N THR A 486 24.27 15.64 1.29
CA THR A 486 23.51 16.66 0.58
C THR A 486 22.56 17.37 1.54
N TYR A 487 22.20 18.62 1.22
CA TYR A 487 21.17 19.36 1.94
C TYR A 487 19.84 19.23 1.23
N LYS A 488 18.76 19.07 2.00
CA LYS A 488 17.39 19.20 1.54
C LYS A 488 16.67 20.24 2.38
N GLU A 489 16.05 21.21 1.72
CA GLU A 489 15.35 22.31 2.38
C GLU A 489 14.12 21.81 3.14
N VAL A 490 13.97 22.28 4.38
CA VAL A 490 12.73 22.17 5.15
C VAL A 490 12.07 23.54 5.09
N VAL A 491 10.90 23.61 4.43
CA VAL A 491 10.16 24.86 4.24
C VAL A 491 8.88 24.88 5.07
N ASN A 492 8.48 26.07 5.51
CA ASN A 492 7.17 26.29 6.10
C ASN A 492 6.07 26.45 5.03
N SER A 493 4.83 26.76 5.44
CA SER A 493 3.70 26.96 4.53
C SER A 493 3.85 28.14 3.56
N THR A 494 4.73 29.10 3.85
CA THR A 494 5.02 30.26 2.98
C THR A 494 6.19 30.01 2.03
N GLY A 495 6.81 28.82 2.07
CA GLY A 495 7.97 28.48 1.24
C GLY A 495 9.31 29.01 1.77
N THR A 496 9.34 29.55 2.99
CA THR A 496 10.56 30.01 3.66
C THR A 496 11.30 28.80 4.23
N VAL A 497 12.60 28.70 3.96
CA VAL A 497 13.46 27.65 4.54
C VAL A 497 13.65 27.90 6.04
N THR A 498 13.17 26.99 6.87
CA THR A 498 13.27 27.06 8.34
C THR A 498 14.37 26.18 8.90
N ASP A 499 14.73 25.10 8.20
CA ASP A 499 15.88 24.24 8.53
C ASP A 499 16.34 23.49 7.27
N LEU A 500 17.40 22.68 7.39
CA LEU A 500 17.82 21.73 6.36
C LEU A 500 17.88 20.34 6.97
N THR A 501 17.55 19.33 6.17
CA THR A 501 17.90 17.94 6.48
C THR A 501 19.20 17.59 5.77
N ILE A 502 20.14 17.04 6.54
CA ILE A 502 21.43 16.56 6.06
C ILE A 502 21.27 15.08 5.75
N VAL A 503 21.41 14.71 4.48
CA VAL A 503 21.27 13.34 4.00
C VAL A 503 22.65 12.82 3.60
N PRO A 504 23.14 11.72 4.20
CA PRO A 504 24.45 11.19 3.88
C PRO A 504 24.47 10.59 2.47
N VAL A 505 25.67 10.48 1.90
CA VAL A 505 25.90 9.75 0.64
C VAL A 505 25.46 8.29 0.77
N GLY A 506 25.04 7.70 -0.36
CA GLY A 506 24.57 6.31 -0.41
C GLY A 506 25.54 5.32 0.24
N GLY A 507 25.02 4.35 0.98
CA GLY A 507 25.80 3.38 1.74
C GLY A 507 26.21 3.83 3.14
N TYR A 508 25.82 5.03 3.58
CA TYR A 508 26.08 5.54 4.93
C TYR A 508 24.80 5.90 5.67
N THR A 509 24.87 5.84 7.00
CA THR A 509 23.93 6.43 7.95
C THR A 509 24.59 7.59 8.68
N ILE A 510 23.83 8.53 9.25
CA ILE A 510 24.34 9.79 9.82
C ILE A 510 23.90 9.98 11.28
N SER A 511 24.76 10.59 12.09
CA SER A 511 24.45 10.99 13.46
C SER A 511 25.22 12.26 13.87
N THR A 512 24.78 12.92 14.93
CA THR A 512 25.48 14.09 15.52
C THR A 512 26.51 13.68 16.59
N SER A 513 26.55 12.40 16.95
CA SER A 513 27.56 11.81 17.86
C SER A 513 27.95 10.40 17.38
N PRO A 514 29.22 9.97 17.58
CA PRO A 514 29.66 8.63 17.21
C PRO A 514 29.07 7.54 18.12
N ASP A 515 28.60 7.91 19.31
CA ASP A 515 28.07 6.99 20.33
C ASP A 515 26.53 6.91 20.33
N SER A 516 25.87 7.70 19.49
CA SER A 516 24.41 7.69 19.33
C SER A 516 23.95 6.81 18.18
N SER A 517 22.63 6.61 18.08
CA SER A 517 22.03 5.93 16.94
C SER A 517 22.30 6.72 15.64
N PHE A 518 22.60 5.99 14.56
CA PHE A 518 22.74 6.58 13.23
C PHE A 518 21.47 6.34 12.43
N GLY A 519 20.93 7.42 11.85
CA GLY A 519 19.71 7.44 11.07
C GLY A 519 19.94 7.74 9.59
N ALA A 520 18.84 7.96 8.86
CA ALA A 520 18.86 8.32 7.44
C ALA A 520 19.15 9.82 7.19
N SER A 521 18.92 10.67 8.18
CA SER A 521 19.17 12.11 8.11
C SER A 521 19.26 12.72 9.50
N VAL A 522 19.89 13.89 9.62
CA VAL A 522 19.82 14.75 10.82
C VAL A 522 19.43 16.17 10.42
N LEU A 523 18.88 16.96 11.36
CA LEU A 523 18.63 18.37 11.14
C LEU A 523 19.95 19.17 11.18
N TYR A 524 20.03 20.19 10.34
CA TYR A 524 21.20 21.05 10.25
C TYR A 524 21.40 21.88 11.52
N SER A 525 20.30 22.36 12.12
CA SER A 525 20.32 23.04 13.42
C SER A 525 20.96 22.20 14.52
N ASP A 526 20.55 20.93 14.65
CA ASP A 526 21.12 19.97 15.61
C ASP A 526 22.59 19.67 15.34
N ALA A 527 22.93 19.47 14.06
CA ALA A 527 24.30 19.18 13.65
C ALA A 527 25.25 20.37 13.85
N LYS A 528 24.82 21.61 13.59
CA LYS A 528 25.61 22.81 13.93
C LYS A 528 25.81 22.94 15.44
N LYS A 529 24.79 22.64 16.25
CA LYS A 529 24.91 22.63 17.72
C LYS A 529 25.91 21.59 18.22
N ALA A 530 26.00 20.45 17.53
CA ALA A 530 26.98 19.39 17.82
C ALA A 530 28.38 19.64 17.21
N GLY A 531 28.56 20.68 16.38
CA GLY A 531 29.81 21.01 15.70
C GLY A 531 30.04 20.30 14.35
N GLY A 532 29.21 19.31 14.01
CA GLY A 532 29.33 18.55 12.77
C GLY A 532 28.49 17.28 12.78
N VAL A 533 28.82 16.35 11.89
CA VAL A 533 28.15 15.06 11.76
C VAL A 533 29.17 13.92 11.61
N TYR A 534 28.76 12.73 12.02
CA TYR A 534 29.49 11.49 11.82
C TYR A 534 28.73 10.62 10.83
N LEU A 535 29.45 9.94 9.95
CA LEU A 535 28.87 8.97 9.04
C LEU A 535 29.29 7.57 9.43
N ARG A 536 28.36 6.63 9.36
CA ARG A 536 28.61 5.20 9.58
C ARG A 536 28.34 4.42 8.31
N ARG A 537 29.36 3.74 7.79
CA ARG A 537 29.27 2.91 6.59
C ARG A 537 28.42 1.67 6.85
N GLY A 538 27.54 1.32 5.91
CA GLY A 538 26.60 0.22 6.07
C GLY A 538 27.26 -1.16 6.13
N GLU A 539 28.32 -1.35 5.34
CA GLU A 539 29.01 -2.63 5.09
C GLU A 539 29.69 -3.21 6.35
N ASP A 540 30.50 -2.41 7.03
CA ASP A 540 31.37 -2.84 8.13
C ASP A 540 31.16 -2.03 9.41
N LYS A 541 30.20 -1.09 9.41
CA LYS A 541 29.89 -0.19 10.53
C LYS A 541 31.02 0.79 10.90
N ALA A 542 32.03 0.95 10.04
CA ALA A 542 33.08 1.96 10.24
C ALA A 542 32.50 3.38 10.30
N ILE A 543 32.93 4.15 11.30
CA ILE A 543 32.48 5.51 11.58
C ILE A 543 33.57 6.51 11.15
N THR A 544 33.17 7.58 10.46
CA THR A 544 34.08 8.65 10.05
C THR A 544 34.51 9.54 11.21
N GLY A 545 35.57 10.33 11.02
CA GLY A 545 35.81 11.49 11.89
C GLY A 545 34.66 12.49 11.81
N MET A 546 34.60 13.45 12.75
CA MET A 546 33.58 14.52 12.69
C MET A 546 33.75 15.31 11.39
N ILE A 547 32.67 15.39 10.62
CA ILE A 547 32.60 16.15 9.37
C ILE A 547 31.98 17.51 9.69
N THR A 548 32.77 18.56 9.54
CA THR A 548 32.29 19.95 9.65
C THR A 548 31.37 20.29 8.48
N LEU A 549 30.24 20.94 8.77
CA LEU A 549 29.26 21.32 7.77
C LEU A 549 29.70 22.55 6.97
N SER A 550 29.44 22.51 5.67
CA SER A 550 29.54 23.67 4.79
C SER A 550 28.36 24.62 5.03
N ASP A 551 28.58 25.92 4.87
CA ASP A 551 27.48 26.87 4.98
C ASP A 551 26.53 26.74 3.79
N TYR A 552 25.25 26.91 4.04
CA TYR A 552 24.19 26.88 3.04
C TYR A 552 23.53 28.25 2.94
N THR A 553 23.24 28.69 1.73
CA THR A 553 22.43 29.88 1.46
C THR A 553 21.24 29.47 0.61
N ALA A 554 20.04 29.71 1.12
CA ALA A 554 18.80 29.50 0.37
C ALA A 554 18.68 30.54 -0.76
N THR A 555 18.10 30.13 -1.88
CA THR A 555 17.84 31.05 -2.98
C THR A 555 16.62 31.92 -2.66
N ASP A 556 16.79 33.23 -2.76
CA ASP A 556 15.72 34.21 -2.67
C ASP A 556 15.48 34.88 -4.03
N THR A 557 14.25 35.28 -4.27
CA THR A 557 13.82 36.02 -5.47
C THR A 557 13.00 37.22 -5.00
N PRO A 558 13.64 38.26 -4.43
CA PRO A 558 12.94 39.45 -4.01
C PRO A 558 12.29 40.15 -5.20
N ASP A 559 11.17 40.82 -4.96
CA ASP A 559 10.40 41.49 -6.00
C ASP A 559 9.74 42.77 -5.46
N ILE A 560 9.55 43.76 -6.33
CA ILE A 560 8.82 44.99 -6.01
C ILE A 560 7.70 45.14 -7.03
N VAL A 561 6.46 45.09 -6.55
CA VAL A 561 5.28 45.20 -7.40
C VAL A 561 4.76 46.62 -7.39
N PHE A 562 4.65 47.20 -8.59
CA PHE A 562 4.03 48.50 -8.85
C PHE A 562 2.69 48.34 -9.56
N PRO A 563 1.77 49.31 -9.42
CA PRO A 563 0.64 49.44 -10.33
C PRO A 563 1.11 49.70 -11.77
N ASP A 564 0.34 49.23 -12.77
CA ASP A 564 0.68 49.36 -14.19
C ASP A 564 1.02 50.79 -14.62
N LYS A 565 0.33 51.78 -14.05
CA LYS A 565 0.60 53.20 -14.24
C LYS A 565 0.35 53.95 -12.94
N ILE A 566 1.24 54.89 -12.63
CA ILE A 566 1.12 55.77 -11.48
C ILE A 566 1.02 57.21 -12.01
N TYR A 567 -0.05 57.89 -11.62
CA TYR A 567 -0.31 59.26 -12.07
C TYR A 567 -0.12 60.27 -10.94
N TYR A 568 0.37 61.46 -11.30
CA TYR A 568 0.43 62.60 -10.41
C TYR A 568 -0.93 62.91 -9.78
N GLY A 569 -0.97 63.10 -8.47
CA GLY A 569 -2.19 63.40 -7.70
C GLY A 569 -3.05 62.17 -7.33
N ALA A 570 -2.80 60.99 -7.93
CA ALA A 570 -3.45 59.75 -7.54
C ALA A 570 -2.66 59.01 -6.45
N SER A 571 -3.37 58.38 -5.51
CA SER A 571 -2.75 57.50 -4.52
C SER A 571 -2.35 56.17 -5.16
N PHE A 572 -1.19 55.64 -4.78
CA PHE A 572 -0.70 54.34 -5.23
C PHE A 572 -0.07 53.58 -4.06
N GLU A 573 -0.05 52.25 -4.18
CA GLU A 573 0.63 51.37 -3.23
C GLU A 573 1.73 50.59 -3.96
N VAL A 574 2.87 50.43 -3.30
CA VAL A 574 3.98 49.60 -3.78
C VAL A 574 4.23 48.54 -2.72
N THR A 575 4.34 47.29 -3.15
CA THR A 575 4.56 46.17 -2.23
C THR A 575 5.87 45.47 -2.55
N GLY A 576 6.61 45.12 -1.50
CA GLY A 576 7.83 44.33 -1.59
C GLY A 576 7.58 42.91 -1.14
N SER A 577 8.21 41.94 -1.80
CA SER A 577 8.19 40.55 -1.36
C SER A 577 9.59 39.93 -1.36
N SER A 578 9.80 38.96 -0.47
CA SER A 578 11.02 38.17 -0.32
C SER A 578 10.67 36.89 0.44
N LYS A 579 11.41 35.80 0.20
CA LYS A 579 11.30 34.56 1.00
C LYS A 579 11.98 34.69 2.36
N SER A 580 12.86 35.68 2.52
CA SER A 580 13.53 35.97 3.79
C SER A 580 12.49 36.30 4.87
N PRO A 581 12.60 35.70 6.07
CA PRO A 581 11.68 35.99 7.17
C PRO A 581 11.96 37.33 7.88
N ALA A 582 12.98 38.07 7.46
CA ALA A 582 13.30 39.38 8.04
C ALA A 582 12.30 40.45 7.57
N GLU A 583 12.02 41.41 8.44
CA GLU A 583 11.16 42.55 8.12
C GLU A 583 11.74 43.36 6.95
N LEU A 584 10.91 43.57 5.92
CA LEU A 584 11.29 44.34 4.73
C LEU A 584 11.07 45.83 4.96
N THR A 585 12.09 46.63 4.65
CA THR A 585 11.97 48.09 4.59
C THR A 585 11.88 48.53 3.14
N LEU A 586 10.75 49.15 2.76
CA LEU A 586 10.57 49.76 1.44
C LEU A 586 10.96 51.25 1.50
N SER A 587 11.80 51.67 0.57
CA SER A 587 12.32 53.03 0.48
C SER A 587 12.43 53.48 -0.97
N TYR A 588 12.47 54.80 -1.19
CA TYR A 588 12.45 55.42 -2.51
C TYR A 588 13.50 56.51 -2.61
N LYS A 589 14.01 56.73 -3.82
CA LYS A 589 14.81 57.90 -4.18
C LYS A 589 14.50 58.33 -5.61
N GLU A 590 14.88 59.56 -5.95
CA GLU A 590 14.88 60.01 -7.34
C GLU A 590 15.85 59.17 -8.18
N PHE A 591 15.49 58.90 -9.43
CA PHE A 591 16.32 58.07 -10.30
C PHE A 591 17.68 58.74 -10.56
N GLY A 592 18.75 57.98 -10.32
CA GLY A 592 20.13 58.48 -10.45
C GLY A 592 20.65 59.26 -9.24
N ALA A 593 19.83 59.52 -8.22
CA ALA A 593 20.31 60.11 -6.97
C ALA A 593 21.20 59.13 -6.17
N SER A 594 21.99 59.67 -5.23
CA SER A 594 22.88 58.89 -4.36
C SER A 594 22.11 57.99 -3.38
N ASP A 595 22.72 56.87 -2.95
CA ASP A 595 22.08 55.86 -2.09
C ASP A 595 21.84 56.32 -0.65
N ASP A 596 22.42 57.44 -0.24
CA ASP A 596 22.13 58.09 1.04
C ASP A 596 20.82 58.89 1.04
N THR A 597 20.18 59.06 -0.13
CA THR A 597 18.94 59.84 -0.28
C THR A 597 17.65 59.03 -0.15
N TYR A 598 17.74 57.71 0.05
CA TYR A 598 16.56 56.86 0.21
C TYR A 598 15.71 57.27 1.42
N THR A 599 14.40 57.37 1.20
CA THR A 599 13.40 57.69 2.24
C THR A 599 12.24 56.71 2.19
N THR A 600 11.58 56.46 3.32
CA THR A 600 10.36 55.64 3.37
C THR A 600 9.13 56.38 2.89
N LYS A 601 9.22 57.71 2.69
CA LYS A 601 8.13 58.51 2.13
C LYS A 601 8.06 58.29 0.62
N ALA A 602 6.91 57.79 0.14
CA ALA A 602 6.66 57.65 -1.28
C ALA A 602 6.73 59.01 -2.00
N PRO A 603 7.36 59.08 -3.19
CA PRO A 603 7.38 60.29 -3.98
C PRO A 603 5.96 60.63 -4.48
N THR A 604 5.66 61.92 -4.60
CA THR A 604 4.35 62.41 -5.07
C THR A 604 4.46 63.26 -6.33
N ASP A 605 5.64 63.76 -6.65
CA ASP A 605 5.86 64.61 -7.82
C ASP A 605 6.08 63.75 -9.08
N PRO A 606 5.77 64.27 -10.28
CA PRO A 606 6.06 63.57 -11.52
C PRO A 606 7.56 63.42 -11.71
N GLY A 607 7.99 62.25 -12.17
CA GLY A 607 9.40 61.94 -12.35
C GLY A 607 9.69 60.45 -12.40
N LYS A 608 10.98 60.11 -12.56
CA LYS A 608 11.46 58.73 -12.51
C LYS A 608 12.11 58.48 -11.15
N TYR A 609 11.77 57.35 -10.53
CA TYR A 609 12.19 57.00 -9.18
C TYR A 609 12.77 55.58 -9.13
N THR A 610 13.53 55.31 -8.09
CA THR A 610 14.01 53.96 -7.74
C THR A 610 13.42 53.57 -6.39
N ALA A 611 12.63 52.50 -6.35
CA ALA A 611 12.23 51.84 -5.13
C ALA A 611 13.28 50.81 -4.73
N ARG A 612 13.44 50.58 -3.43
CA ARG A 612 14.36 49.61 -2.86
C ARG A 612 13.70 48.91 -1.69
N ILE A 613 13.79 47.58 -1.69
CA ILE A 613 13.51 46.77 -0.51
C ILE A 613 14.82 46.28 0.10
N THR A 614 14.94 46.45 1.41
CA THR A 614 16.08 45.93 2.19
C THR A 614 15.61 45.10 3.36
N ALA A 615 16.35 44.03 3.65
CA ALA A 615 16.22 43.26 4.90
C ALA A 615 17.58 42.74 5.34
N PRO A 616 17.85 42.64 6.66
CA PRO A 616 19.08 42.04 7.16
C PRO A 616 19.18 40.56 6.78
N ALA A 617 20.41 40.02 6.78
CA ALA A 617 20.62 38.58 6.66
C ALA A 617 19.98 37.87 7.86
N THR A 618 19.25 36.79 7.62
CA THR A 618 18.57 36.03 8.67
C THR A 618 18.45 34.56 8.27
N GLY A 619 18.69 33.67 9.24
CA GLY A 619 18.66 32.23 9.01
C GLY A 619 19.54 31.81 7.81
N PHE A 620 18.93 31.18 6.81
CA PHE A 620 19.59 30.70 5.59
C PHE A 620 19.64 31.74 4.46
N TYR A 621 19.11 32.95 4.67
CA TYR A 621 19.01 33.98 3.65
C TYR A 621 20.03 35.09 3.86
N LYS A 622 20.66 35.53 2.76
CA LYS A 622 21.51 36.73 2.75
C LYS A 622 20.67 37.98 2.94
N ALA A 623 21.33 39.11 3.22
CA ALA A 623 20.67 40.40 3.27
C ALA A 623 20.01 40.71 1.91
N VAL A 624 18.77 41.16 1.94
CA VAL A 624 18.03 41.60 0.76
C VAL A 624 18.43 43.04 0.46
N ASN A 625 18.76 43.29 -0.81
CA ASN A 625 18.93 44.63 -1.36
C ASN A 625 18.50 44.57 -2.82
N TRP A 626 17.21 44.80 -3.06
CA TRP A 626 16.61 44.73 -4.39
C TRP A 626 16.04 46.08 -4.77
N THR A 627 16.25 46.50 -6.02
CA THR A 627 15.85 47.81 -6.51
C THR A 627 15.12 47.70 -7.83
N GLU A 628 14.07 48.49 -7.99
CA GLU A 628 13.35 48.63 -9.26
C GLU A 628 12.98 50.09 -9.52
N THR A 629 12.74 50.41 -10.79
CA THR A 629 12.45 51.78 -11.20
C THR A 629 11.01 51.91 -11.67
N PHE A 630 10.37 53.02 -11.32
CA PHE A 630 9.02 53.37 -11.77
C PHE A 630 8.94 54.86 -12.11
N THR A 631 7.88 55.25 -12.80
CA THR A 631 7.59 56.65 -13.13
C THR A 631 6.27 57.08 -12.48
N ILE A 632 6.21 58.36 -12.12
CA ILE A 632 4.96 59.07 -11.83
C ILE A 632 4.76 60.02 -13.00
N ASP A 633 3.69 59.80 -13.76
CA ASP A 633 3.43 60.54 -14.99
C ASP A 633 2.24 61.50 -14.80
N TYR A 634 2.19 62.56 -15.60
CA TYR A 634 0.97 63.37 -15.69
C TYR A 634 -0.14 62.58 -16.37
N LEU A 635 -1.38 62.85 -15.97
CA LEU A 635 -2.52 62.34 -16.71
C LEU A 635 -2.61 62.98 -18.10
N GLU A 636 -2.95 62.19 -19.12
CA GLU A 636 -3.25 62.73 -20.45
C GLU A 636 -4.53 63.59 -20.42
N ALA A 637 -4.54 64.69 -21.19
CA ALA A 637 -5.70 65.56 -21.27
C ALA A 637 -6.93 64.79 -21.78
N PRO A 638 -8.13 64.99 -21.22
CA PRO A 638 -9.33 64.33 -21.70
C PRO A 638 -9.62 64.66 -23.17
N ASP A 639 -10.18 63.69 -23.89
CA ASP A 639 -10.60 63.86 -25.29
C ASP A 639 -11.64 64.99 -25.41
N SER A 640 -12.66 64.94 -24.55
CA SER A 640 -13.64 66.00 -24.39
C SER A 640 -13.01 67.18 -23.65
N LYS A 641 -13.00 68.36 -24.28
CA LYS A 641 -12.45 69.59 -23.70
C LYS A 641 -13.46 70.29 -22.79
N ALA A 642 -12.96 71.24 -22.02
CA ALA A 642 -13.80 72.12 -21.21
C ALA A 642 -14.66 73.00 -22.13
N THR A 643 -15.87 73.32 -21.70
CA THR A 643 -16.83 74.11 -22.47
C THR A 643 -17.27 75.35 -21.71
N ALA A 644 -17.72 76.38 -22.42
CA ALA A 644 -18.45 77.49 -21.81
C ALA A 644 -19.84 77.01 -21.36
N ASP A 645 -20.30 77.50 -20.22
CA ASP A 645 -21.60 77.16 -19.59
C ASP A 645 -22.22 78.44 -19.03
N GLY A 646 -23.37 78.83 -19.58
CA GLY A 646 -24.11 80.05 -19.28
C GLY A 646 -25.41 80.09 -20.09
N ASP A 647 -26.21 81.13 -19.93
CA ASP A 647 -27.45 81.30 -20.70
C ASP A 647 -27.11 81.68 -22.15
N GLU A 648 -27.31 80.74 -23.07
CA GLU A 648 -27.05 80.94 -24.49
C GLU A 648 -27.96 82.02 -25.08
N GLY A 649 -27.34 83.01 -25.69
CA GLY A 649 -27.95 84.00 -26.55
C GLY A 649 -27.89 83.61 -28.02
N ASN A 650 -28.10 84.59 -28.89
CA ASN A 650 -27.99 84.39 -30.33
C ASN A 650 -26.54 84.51 -30.81
N TYR A 651 -26.24 83.94 -31.98
CA TYR A 651 -24.95 84.08 -32.69
C TYR A 651 -23.68 83.77 -31.86
N GLY A 652 -23.79 82.87 -30.87
CA GLY A 652 -22.67 82.45 -30.02
C GLY A 652 -22.37 83.41 -28.86
N TRP A 653 -23.27 84.34 -28.55
CA TRP A 653 -23.19 85.19 -27.36
C TRP A 653 -23.85 84.51 -26.15
N PHE A 654 -23.43 84.89 -24.95
CA PHE A 654 -24.07 84.54 -23.70
C PHE A 654 -24.73 85.77 -23.07
N LYS A 655 -25.92 85.58 -22.51
CA LYS A 655 -26.71 86.63 -21.83
C LYS A 655 -26.50 86.67 -20.30
N SER A 656 -25.62 85.83 -19.79
CA SER A 656 -25.30 85.71 -18.38
C SER A 656 -23.79 85.68 -18.15
N ASP A 657 -23.37 85.65 -16.88
CA ASP A 657 -22.02 85.20 -16.55
C ASP A 657 -21.78 83.80 -17.11
N VAL A 658 -20.56 83.60 -17.62
CA VAL A 658 -20.11 82.32 -18.17
C VAL A 658 -19.21 81.63 -17.17
N LYS A 659 -19.35 80.32 -17.06
CA LYS A 659 -18.44 79.44 -16.35
C LYS A 659 -17.75 78.51 -17.34
N ILE A 660 -16.50 78.18 -17.05
CA ILE A 660 -15.81 77.08 -17.72
C ILE A 660 -16.29 75.80 -17.03
N LYS A 661 -16.79 74.83 -17.78
CA LYS A 661 -17.29 73.55 -17.28
C LYS A 661 -16.34 72.42 -17.65
N ALA A 662 -16.01 71.60 -16.67
CA ALA A 662 -15.21 70.40 -16.88
C ALA A 662 -15.98 69.36 -17.71
N PRO A 663 -15.29 68.55 -18.52
CA PRO A 663 -15.88 67.37 -19.14
C PRO A 663 -16.30 66.35 -18.05
N SER A 664 -17.28 65.51 -18.37
CA SER A 664 -17.78 64.48 -17.44
C SER A 664 -16.64 63.58 -16.93
N GLY A 665 -16.62 63.31 -15.62
CA GLY A 665 -15.58 62.51 -14.95
C GLY A 665 -14.33 63.30 -14.53
N TYR A 666 -14.31 64.61 -14.78
CA TYR A 666 -13.20 65.49 -14.43
C TYR A 666 -13.67 66.73 -13.66
N LEU A 667 -12.76 67.27 -12.87
CA LEU A 667 -12.80 68.61 -12.30
C LEU A 667 -11.73 69.47 -12.99
N ILE A 668 -11.88 70.78 -12.94
CA ILE A 668 -10.93 71.76 -13.50
C ILE A 668 -10.42 72.71 -12.43
N GLY A 669 -9.18 73.14 -12.59
CA GLY A 669 -8.54 74.17 -11.77
C GLY A 669 -7.59 75.01 -12.61
N THR A 670 -7.24 76.20 -12.11
CA THR A 670 -6.30 77.14 -12.76
C THR A 670 -4.86 76.97 -12.25
N SER A 671 -4.63 76.08 -11.28
CA SER A 671 -3.32 75.80 -10.71
C SER A 671 -3.16 74.31 -10.42
N LYS A 672 -1.97 73.76 -10.69
CA LYS A 672 -1.63 72.35 -10.47
C LYS A 672 -1.87 71.84 -9.05
N ASN A 673 -1.69 72.72 -8.04
CA ASN A 673 -1.83 72.41 -6.61
C ASN A 673 -2.98 73.18 -5.97
N GLY A 674 -3.87 73.75 -6.81
CA GLY A 674 -5.02 74.50 -6.36
C GLY A 674 -6.23 73.60 -6.06
N GLU A 675 -7.34 74.24 -5.75
CA GLU A 675 -8.64 73.58 -5.67
C GLU A 675 -9.18 73.29 -7.07
N PHE A 676 -9.91 72.18 -7.20
CA PHE A 676 -10.51 71.72 -8.45
C PHE A 676 -12.03 71.67 -8.28
N TYR A 677 -12.75 72.15 -9.29
CA TYR A 677 -14.20 72.29 -9.26
C TYR A 677 -14.82 71.73 -10.55
N GLU A 678 -16.12 71.41 -10.52
CA GLU A 678 -16.83 71.02 -11.76
C GLU A 678 -16.93 72.19 -12.75
N LYS A 679 -17.02 73.41 -12.22
CA LYS A 679 -17.10 74.66 -12.98
C LYS A 679 -16.35 75.77 -12.26
N ILE A 680 -15.65 76.62 -13.02
CA ILE A 680 -15.01 77.83 -12.51
C ILE A 680 -15.53 79.05 -13.28
N ALA A 681 -15.49 80.24 -12.69
CA ALA A 681 -15.87 81.46 -13.38
C ALA A 681 -14.95 81.71 -14.59
N TRP A 682 -15.52 82.18 -15.70
CA TRP A 682 -14.75 82.64 -16.86
C TRP A 682 -14.00 83.93 -16.51
N ASP A 683 -12.74 84.00 -16.94
CA ASP A 683 -11.89 85.20 -16.93
C ASP A 683 -11.02 85.12 -18.19
N ASP A 684 -10.88 86.23 -18.92
CA ASP A 684 -10.18 86.32 -20.20
C ASP A 684 -8.68 86.05 -20.08
N LYS A 685 -8.14 86.06 -18.86
CA LYS A 685 -6.73 85.73 -18.55
C LYS A 685 -6.49 84.25 -18.36
N ILE A 686 -7.52 83.40 -18.33
CA ILE A 686 -7.37 81.95 -18.19
C ILE A 686 -7.03 81.36 -19.56
N ASP A 687 -5.74 81.19 -19.84
CA ASP A 687 -5.21 80.57 -21.05
C ASP A 687 -4.89 79.08 -20.87
N LYS A 688 -4.75 78.62 -19.61
CA LYS A 688 -4.44 77.23 -19.25
C LYS A 688 -5.25 76.75 -18.06
N ILE A 689 -5.58 75.46 -18.10
CA ILE A 689 -6.29 74.75 -17.03
C ILE A 689 -5.63 73.41 -16.75
N TYR A 690 -5.97 72.84 -15.60
CA TYR A 690 -5.57 71.49 -15.19
C TYR A 690 -6.84 70.68 -15.00
N TYR A 691 -6.83 69.43 -15.46
CA TYR A 691 -7.92 68.50 -15.17
C TYR A 691 -7.52 67.57 -14.03
N LYS A 692 -8.46 67.32 -13.12
CA LYS A 692 -8.36 66.28 -12.10
C LYS A 692 -9.43 65.23 -12.33
N ARG A 693 -9.03 64.00 -12.60
CA ARG A 693 -9.96 62.88 -12.77
C ARG A 693 -10.61 62.54 -11.44
N VAL A 694 -11.94 62.41 -11.44
CA VAL A 694 -12.72 62.20 -10.21
C VAL A 694 -12.49 60.80 -9.61
N SER A 695 -12.22 59.80 -10.43
CA SER A 695 -12.15 58.39 -9.99
C SER A 695 -10.96 58.06 -9.10
N ASP A 696 -9.81 58.68 -9.33
CA ASP A 696 -8.55 58.36 -8.64
C ASP A 696 -7.75 59.61 -8.23
N GLY A 697 -8.22 60.81 -8.62
CA GLY A 697 -7.56 62.07 -8.31
C GLY A 697 -6.37 62.41 -9.21
N ALA A 698 -6.12 61.64 -10.28
CA ALA A 698 -5.02 61.89 -11.22
C ALA A 698 -5.16 63.26 -11.90
N ILE A 699 -4.06 64.00 -12.00
CA ILE A 699 -4.01 65.39 -12.48
C ILE A 699 -3.19 65.47 -13.77
N THR A 700 -3.68 66.24 -14.75
CA THR A 700 -2.97 66.49 -16.00
C THR A 700 -1.85 67.51 -15.80
N ASP A 701 -0.93 67.60 -16.77
CA ASP A 701 -0.13 68.82 -16.91
C ASP A 701 -1.03 69.99 -17.37
N ALA A 702 -0.47 71.21 -17.47
CA ALA A 702 -1.19 72.38 -17.94
C ALA A 702 -1.71 72.17 -19.38
N VAL A 703 -3.02 72.29 -19.56
CA VAL A 703 -3.70 72.16 -20.85
C VAL A 703 -4.15 73.53 -21.32
N ASP A 704 -3.82 73.89 -22.56
CA ASP A 704 -4.28 75.14 -23.17
C ASP A 704 -5.81 75.18 -23.26
N LEU A 705 -6.42 76.25 -22.75
CA LEU A 705 -7.85 76.52 -22.86
C LEU A 705 -8.11 77.41 -24.07
N LYS A 706 -8.88 76.90 -25.04
CA LYS A 706 -9.28 77.66 -26.24
C LYS A 706 -10.80 77.76 -26.28
N LEU A 707 -11.33 78.83 -25.67
CA LEU A 707 -12.74 79.19 -25.74
C LEU A 707 -12.87 80.62 -26.28
N ASP A 708 -13.72 80.80 -27.29
CA ASP A 708 -14.14 82.11 -27.79
C ASP A 708 -15.46 82.47 -27.11
N VAL A 709 -15.39 83.21 -26.00
CA VAL A 709 -16.55 83.56 -25.17
C VAL A 709 -16.94 85.01 -25.41
N LYS A 710 -18.16 85.22 -25.93
CA LYS A 710 -18.75 86.54 -26.14
C LYS A 710 -19.90 86.73 -25.15
N ILE A 711 -19.88 87.82 -24.37
CA ILE A 711 -20.84 88.06 -23.30
C ILE A 711 -21.47 89.43 -23.50
N ASP A 712 -22.79 89.47 -23.51
CA ASP A 712 -23.57 90.70 -23.46
C ASP A 712 -24.84 90.45 -22.65
N LYS A 713 -24.95 91.14 -21.52
CA LYS A 713 -26.04 90.97 -20.55
C LYS A 713 -26.95 92.18 -20.50
N ASP A 714 -26.58 93.25 -21.19
CA ASP A 714 -27.27 94.51 -21.10
C ASP A 714 -28.52 94.46 -21.97
N LEU A 715 -29.60 95.10 -21.50
CA LEU A 715 -30.82 95.22 -22.28
C LEU A 715 -30.74 96.51 -23.09
N PRO A 716 -31.28 96.53 -24.34
CA PRO A 716 -31.38 97.76 -25.09
C PRO A 716 -32.11 98.87 -24.32
N VAL A 717 -31.51 100.06 -24.28
CA VAL A 717 -31.99 101.19 -23.48
C VAL A 717 -32.67 102.22 -24.37
N VAL A 718 -33.92 102.57 -24.04
CA VAL A 718 -34.67 103.63 -24.72
C VAL A 718 -34.48 104.99 -24.04
N SER A 719 -34.40 106.06 -24.83
CA SER A 719 -34.33 107.45 -24.38
C SER A 719 -35.24 108.33 -25.26
N PHE A 720 -36.15 109.08 -24.63
CA PHE A 720 -37.10 109.97 -25.32
C PHE A 720 -36.64 111.43 -25.25
N GLU A 721 -37.00 112.24 -26.25
CA GLU A 721 -36.82 113.70 -26.20
C GLU A 721 -37.95 114.40 -25.40
N ASP A 722 -37.68 115.62 -24.93
CA ASP A 722 -38.66 116.58 -24.40
C ASP A 722 -39.75 116.04 -23.44
N GLY A 723 -39.35 115.67 -22.22
CA GLY A 723 -40.28 115.47 -21.09
C GLY A 723 -41.17 114.23 -21.16
N VAL A 724 -41.15 113.48 -22.27
CA VAL A 724 -41.84 112.20 -22.42
C VAL A 724 -41.18 111.14 -21.53
N LYS A 725 -41.99 110.40 -20.78
CA LYS A 725 -41.52 109.32 -19.91
C LYS A 725 -42.29 108.04 -20.20
N LEU A 726 -41.56 106.94 -20.23
CA LEU A 726 -42.14 105.60 -20.21
C LEU A 726 -42.78 105.37 -18.84
N ASP A 727 -44.04 104.95 -18.81
CA ASP A 727 -44.60 104.38 -17.60
C ASP A 727 -44.02 102.98 -17.42
N GLU A 728 -43.02 102.87 -16.54
CA GLU A 728 -42.31 101.62 -16.27
C GLU A 728 -43.22 100.50 -15.75
N SER A 729 -44.37 100.83 -15.14
CA SER A 729 -45.32 99.83 -14.61
C SER A 729 -46.15 99.17 -15.71
N THR A 730 -46.45 99.91 -16.77
CA THR A 730 -47.26 99.44 -17.90
C THR A 730 -46.45 99.23 -19.18
N LYS A 731 -45.15 99.57 -19.16
CA LYS A 731 -44.26 99.63 -20.34
C LYS A 731 -44.92 100.37 -21.50
N THR A 732 -45.63 101.46 -21.20
CA THR A 732 -46.39 102.22 -22.19
C THR A 732 -46.04 103.70 -22.13
N VAL A 733 -45.85 104.33 -23.29
CA VAL A 733 -45.78 105.79 -23.47
C VAL A 733 -47.11 106.25 -24.00
N LYS A 734 -47.76 107.22 -23.34
CA LYS A 734 -49.01 107.83 -23.83
C LYS A 734 -48.79 109.33 -24.03
N VAL A 735 -48.91 109.82 -25.26
CA VAL A 735 -48.60 111.21 -25.60
C VAL A 735 -49.59 111.79 -26.61
N PHE A 736 -49.79 113.11 -26.53
CA PHE A 736 -50.53 113.90 -27.51
C PHE A 736 -49.56 114.77 -28.31
N LEU A 737 -49.00 114.22 -29.39
CA LEU A 737 -47.97 114.86 -30.22
C LEU A 737 -48.27 114.60 -31.70
N ASP A 738 -47.89 115.53 -32.58
CA ASP A 738 -47.96 115.31 -34.03
C ASP A 738 -46.76 114.49 -34.54
N ASP A 739 -45.61 114.60 -33.88
CA ASP A 739 -44.38 113.83 -34.08
C ASP A 739 -43.68 113.55 -32.73
N MET A 740 -42.95 112.44 -32.65
CA MET A 740 -42.18 112.05 -31.47
C MET A 740 -40.83 111.46 -31.86
N LYS A 741 -39.77 111.90 -31.18
CA LYS A 741 -38.42 111.39 -31.36
C LYS A 741 -37.93 110.64 -30.14
N PHE A 742 -37.29 109.51 -30.39
CA PHE A 742 -36.60 108.74 -29.37
C PHE A 742 -35.46 107.95 -29.98
N SER A 743 -34.53 107.55 -29.13
CA SER A 743 -33.41 106.70 -29.51
C SER A 743 -33.39 105.44 -28.66
N ILE A 744 -32.92 104.35 -29.26
CA ILE A 744 -32.61 103.12 -28.55
C ILE A 744 -31.12 102.85 -28.74
N VAL A 745 -30.42 102.53 -27.65
CA VAL A 745 -28.98 102.33 -27.64
C VAL A 745 -28.65 101.02 -26.92
N ASP A 746 -27.73 100.27 -27.51
CA ASP A 746 -27.08 99.11 -26.94
C ASP A 746 -25.74 98.89 -27.66
N ASP A 747 -24.66 98.53 -26.94
CA ASP A 747 -23.34 98.35 -27.54
C ASP A 747 -23.34 97.29 -28.66
N ASN A 748 -24.25 96.32 -28.60
CA ASN A 748 -24.44 95.30 -29.62
C ASN A 748 -25.87 95.32 -30.22
N LEU A 749 -26.54 96.48 -30.29
CA LEU A 749 -27.89 96.59 -30.85
C LEU A 749 -27.97 95.98 -32.27
N ALA A 750 -28.91 95.07 -32.51
CA ALA A 750 -29.04 94.37 -33.79
C ALA A 750 -30.24 94.85 -34.60
N THR A 751 -31.44 94.80 -34.02
CA THR A 751 -32.69 95.14 -34.71
C THR A 751 -33.60 95.99 -33.85
N VAL A 752 -34.34 96.91 -34.48
CA VAL A 752 -35.39 97.70 -33.82
C VAL A 752 -36.61 97.73 -34.74
N PHE A 753 -37.75 97.30 -34.20
CA PHE A 753 -39.05 97.36 -34.87
C PHE A 753 -39.98 98.30 -34.14
N VAL A 754 -40.70 99.14 -34.88
CA VAL A 754 -41.86 99.89 -34.37
C VAL A 754 -43.09 99.47 -35.18
N GLY A 755 -44.04 98.82 -34.51
CA GLY A 755 -45.13 98.11 -35.16
C GLY A 755 -44.61 96.98 -36.04
N LYS A 756 -44.74 97.13 -37.36
CA LYS A 756 -44.23 96.17 -38.36
C LYS A 756 -43.03 96.71 -39.16
N THR A 757 -42.58 97.91 -38.84
CA THR A 757 -41.54 98.61 -39.60
C THR A 757 -40.20 98.45 -38.88
N GLU A 758 -39.20 97.96 -39.60
CA GLU A 758 -37.82 97.90 -39.12
C GLU A 758 -37.14 99.25 -39.29
N TYR A 759 -36.41 99.68 -38.27
CA TYR A 759 -35.61 100.90 -38.28
C TYR A 759 -34.12 100.54 -38.35
N LYS A 760 -33.37 101.37 -39.09
CA LYS A 760 -31.95 101.12 -39.33
C LYS A 760 -31.15 101.39 -38.04
N VAL A 761 -30.38 100.40 -37.63
CA VAL A 761 -29.42 100.49 -36.52
C VAL A 761 -28.05 100.85 -37.09
N GLU A 762 -27.37 101.84 -36.50
CA GLU A 762 -26.01 102.23 -36.84
C GLU A 762 -25.18 102.38 -35.56
N ASN A 763 -24.04 101.68 -35.49
CA ASN A 763 -23.10 101.72 -34.35
C ASN A 763 -23.78 101.59 -32.97
N GLY A 764 -24.66 100.60 -32.81
CA GLY A 764 -25.34 100.35 -31.54
C GLY A 764 -26.46 101.34 -31.20
N ARG A 765 -26.83 102.24 -32.12
CA ARG A 765 -27.88 103.25 -31.91
C ARG A 765 -28.92 103.19 -33.02
N CYS A 766 -30.17 103.31 -32.64
CA CYS A 766 -31.29 103.53 -33.55
C CYS A 766 -31.97 104.84 -33.17
N GLU A 767 -32.12 105.75 -34.13
CA GLU A 767 -32.90 106.97 -33.98
C GLU A 767 -34.24 106.81 -34.70
N ILE A 768 -35.33 107.14 -34.01
CA ILE A 768 -36.69 106.99 -34.51
C ILE A 768 -37.36 108.35 -34.49
N ASP A 769 -37.89 108.75 -35.66
CA ASP A 769 -38.80 109.89 -35.82
C ASP A 769 -40.18 109.33 -36.20
N LEU A 770 -41.11 109.36 -35.23
CA LEU A 770 -42.41 108.72 -35.32
C LEU A 770 -43.51 109.77 -35.48
N LEU A 771 -44.23 109.72 -36.59
CA LEU A 771 -45.36 110.60 -36.88
C LEU A 771 -46.67 110.03 -36.33
N ALA A 772 -47.52 110.89 -35.78
CA ALA A 772 -48.88 110.52 -35.40
C ALA A 772 -49.77 110.33 -36.65
N GLY A 773 -50.70 109.37 -36.58
CA GLY A 773 -51.69 109.13 -37.64
C GLY A 773 -52.87 110.10 -37.62
N ASP A 774 -54.02 109.67 -38.14
CA ASP A 774 -55.27 110.47 -38.09
C ASP A 774 -56.07 110.27 -36.80
N ASP A 775 -55.73 109.25 -36.00
CA ASP A 775 -56.35 108.85 -34.73
C ASP A 775 -55.26 108.28 -33.80
N THR A 776 -55.61 107.92 -32.56
CA THR A 776 -54.68 107.25 -31.64
C THR A 776 -54.14 105.96 -32.26
N GLN A 777 -52.81 105.86 -32.35
CA GLN A 777 -52.09 104.66 -32.79
C GLN A 777 -51.42 103.99 -31.60
N THR A 778 -51.59 102.67 -31.50
CA THR A 778 -50.88 101.83 -30.53
C THR A 778 -49.84 101.01 -31.28
N LEU A 779 -48.56 101.24 -30.99
CA LEU A 779 -47.42 100.64 -31.68
C LEU A 779 -46.52 99.95 -30.66
N GLU A 780 -46.27 98.66 -30.86
CA GLU A 780 -45.27 97.93 -30.09
C GLU A 780 -43.88 98.25 -30.64
N VAL A 781 -42.94 98.56 -29.75
CA VAL A 781 -41.53 98.72 -30.07
C VAL A 781 -40.79 97.53 -29.51
N VAL A 782 -40.04 96.84 -30.37
CA VAL A 782 -39.19 95.71 -29.99
C VAL A 782 -37.77 96.00 -30.44
N ALA A 783 -36.86 96.19 -29.49
CA ALA A 783 -35.44 96.32 -29.75
C ALA A 783 -34.72 95.06 -29.27
N THR A 784 -33.86 94.48 -30.11
CA THR A 784 -33.11 93.26 -29.79
C THR A 784 -31.65 93.44 -30.16
N ASP A 785 -30.74 93.09 -29.27
CA ASP A 785 -29.30 93.11 -29.52
C ASP A 785 -28.81 91.83 -30.26
N LEU A 786 -27.50 91.72 -30.50
CA LEU A 786 -26.87 90.56 -31.12
C LEU A 786 -26.88 89.33 -30.21
N ALA A 787 -26.90 89.51 -28.89
CA ALA A 787 -27.02 88.41 -27.93
C ALA A 787 -28.46 87.91 -27.76
N GLY A 788 -29.45 88.60 -28.33
CA GLY A 788 -30.87 88.31 -28.17
C GLY A 788 -31.47 88.84 -26.86
N ASN A 789 -30.83 89.76 -26.14
CA ASN A 789 -31.51 90.56 -25.13
C ASN A 789 -32.50 91.49 -25.83
N SER A 790 -33.74 91.50 -25.36
CA SER A 790 -34.84 92.19 -26.03
C SER A 790 -35.58 93.09 -25.07
N TYR A 791 -35.78 94.34 -25.46
CA TYR A 791 -36.56 95.32 -24.74
C TYR A 791 -37.82 95.68 -25.54
N THR A 792 -38.98 95.44 -24.93
CA THR A 792 -40.29 95.68 -25.54
C THR A 792 -41.09 96.69 -24.73
N PHE A 793 -41.67 97.67 -25.42
CA PHE A 793 -42.61 98.63 -24.84
C PHE A 793 -43.63 99.08 -25.88
N THR A 794 -44.71 99.73 -25.44
CA THR A 794 -45.78 100.21 -26.31
C THR A 794 -45.81 101.74 -26.36
N ILE A 795 -46.04 102.30 -27.53
CA ILE A 795 -46.30 103.74 -27.73
C ILE A 795 -47.76 103.90 -28.14
N GLU A 796 -48.53 104.64 -27.37
CA GLU A 796 -49.82 105.19 -27.74
C GLU A 796 -49.64 106.68 -28.10
N ILE A 797 -49.44 106.95 -29.40
CA ILE A 797 -49.32 108.32 -29.91
C ILE A 797 -50.68 108.78 -30.45
N THR A 798 -51.15 109.91 -29.94
CA THR A 798 -52.39 110.55 -30.40
C THR A 798 -52.06 111.92 -30.99
N PRO A 799 -52.58 112.27 -32.18
CA PRO A 799 -52.38 113.61 -32.75
C PRO A 799 -52.73 114.72 -31.77
N GLN A 800 -51.92 115.78 -31.73
CA GLN A 800 -52.02 116.81 -30.68
C GLN A 800 -53.40 117.50 -30.68
N TRP A 801 -53.99 117.66 -31.87
CA TRP A 801 -55.29 118.31 -32.03
C TRP A 801 -56.45 117.56 -31.32
N LEU A 802 -56.31 116.26 -31.07
CA LEU A 802 -57.32 115.44 -30.37
C LEU A 802 -57.31 115.64 -28.85
N GLU A 803 -56.24 116.17 -28.26
CA GLU A 803 -56.16 116.47 -26.81
C GLU A 803 -57.22 117.50 -26.44
N ASN A 804 -57.21 118.63 -27.16
CA ASN A 804 -58.13 119.74 -26.96
C ASN A 804 -59.35 119.67 -27.88
N LYS A 805 -59.38 118.70 -28.81
CA LYS A 805 -60.41 118.52 -29.83
C LYS A 805 -60.61 119.78 -30.68
N VAL A 806 -59.51 120.51 -30.92
CA VAL A 806 -59.49 121.72 -31.75
C VAL A 806 -59.13 121.31 -33.18
N ILE A 807 -59.94 121.65 -34.15
CA ILE A 807 -59.76 121.26 -35.54
C ILE A 807 -58.50 121.94 -36.12
N PRO A 808 -57.53 121.19 -36.68
CA PRO A 808 -56.39 121.77 -37.37
C PRO A 808 -56.77 122.25 -38.78
N PRO A 809 -56.24 123.39 -39.26
CA PRO A 809 -56.56 123.90 -40.58
C PRO A 809 -55.82 123.13 -41.69
N GLY A 810 -56.49 122.90 -42.81
CA GLY A 810 -55.92 122.36 -44.05
C GLY A 810 -55.61 120.87 -44.05
N LYS A 811 -55.82 120.16 -42.94
CA LYS A 811 -55.64 118.70 -42.85
C LYS A 811 -56.99 118.00 -42.98
N LYS A 812 -57.04 116.91 -43.76
CA LYS A 812 -58.19 116.01 -43.79
C LYS A 812 -58.14 115.18 -42.51
N ILE A 813 -59.15 115.31 -41.67
CA ILE A 813 -59.19 114.67 -40.35
C ILE A 813 -60.44 113.83 -40.20
N SER A 814 -60.36 112.79 -39.38
CA SER A 814 -61.50 111.92 -39.08
C SER A 814 -62.16 112.34 -37.77
N LEU A 815 -63.42 112.76 -37.86
CA LEU A 815 -64.23 113.16 -36.72
C LEU A 815 -65.14 112.02 -36.27
N LYS A 816 -65.19 111.78 -34.96
CA LYS A 816 -66.01 110.74 -34.35
C LYS A 816 -67.38 111.29 -33.96
N SER A 817 -68.41 110.46 -34.11
CA SER A 817 -69.78 110.80 -33.72
C SER A 817 -69.86 111.05 -32.21
N ASN A 818 -70.76 111.96 -31.83
CA ASN A 818 -71.02 112.35 -30.44
C ASN A 818 -69.80 112.92 -29.69
N VAL A 819 -68.76 113.32 -30.41
CA VAL A 819 -67.63 114.07 -29.85
C VAL A 819 -67.80 115.55 -30.20
N ALA A 820 -67.63 116.40 -29.18
CA ALA A 820 -67.56 117.84 -29.37
C ALA A 820 -66.18 118.22 -29.88
N TYR A 821 -66.13 118.85 -31.05
CA TYR A 821 -64.92 119.47 -31.58
C TYR A 821 -65.07 120.98 -31.58
N SER A 822 -63.98 121.71 -31.67
CA SER A 822 -63.99 123.16 -31.72
C SER A 822 -63.12 123.69 -32.84
N PHE A 823 -63.50 124.82 -33.40
CA PHE A 823 -62.59 125.60 -34.24
C PHE A 823 -61.70 126.45 -33.35
N ASP A 824 -60.44 126.68 -33.75
CA ASP A 824 -59.60 127.61 -33.02
C ASP A 824 -60.18 129.04 -33.03
N GLY A 825 -59.89 129.80 -31.97
CA GLY A 825 -60.41 131.14 -31.79
C GLY A 825 -59.80 132.14 -32.76
N GLY A 826 -60.58 133.15 -33.16
CA GLY A 826 -60.08 134.32 -33.90
C GLY A 826 -59.97 134.19 -35.42
N SER A 827 -60.36 133.05 -36.01
CA SER A 827 -60.40 132.83 -37.46
C SER A 827 -61.81 132.51 -37.96
N GLN A 828 -62.11 132.74 -39.24
CA GLN A 828 -63.30 132.19 -39.90
C GLN A 828 -62.95 130.85 -40.54
N TRP A 829 -63.81 129.85 -40.39
CA TRP A 829 -63.56 128.47 -40.79
C TRP A 829 -64.54 128.02 -41.87
N MET A 830 -64.08 127.19 -42.78
CA MET A 830 -64.88 126.56 -43.83
C MET A 830 -64.62 125.05 -43.85
N VAL A 831 -65.62 124.28 -44.24
CA VAL A 831 -65.48 122.84 -44.52
C VAL A 831 -65.29 122.69 -46.02
N ASP A 832 -64.31 121.92 -46.46
CA ASP A 832 -64.12 121.63 -47.88
C ASP A 832 -65.39 120.97 -48.46
N GLY A 833 -65.99 121.62 -49.46
CA GLY A 833 -67.24 121.19 -50.08
C GLY A 833 -68.51 121.85 -49.52
N ASP A 834 -68.39 122.74 -48.54
CA ASP A 834 -69.45 123.60 -48.01
C ASP A 834 -69.07 125.08 -48.15
N ASN A 835 -70.05 125.94 -48.47
CA ASN A 835 -69.87 127.40 -48.53
C ASN A 835 -70.20 128.10 -47.22
N THR A 836 -70.61 127.35 -46.19
CA THR A 836 -70.93 127.86 -44.86
C THR A 836 -69.66 128.32 -44.15
N VAL A 837 -69.69 129.56 -43.63
CA VAL A 837 -68.59 130.12 -42.83
C VAL A 837 -68.92 129.94 -41.35
N TYR A 838 -68.06 129.19 -40.66
CA TYR A 838 -68.15 128.94 -39.23
C TYR A 838 -67.26 129.93 -38.48
N ALA A 839 -67.78 130.50 -37.39
CA ALA A 839 -66.97 131.36 -36.53
C ALA A 839 -66.00 130.52 -35.68
N GLY A 840 -64.72 130.91 -35.66
CA GLY A 840 -63.71 130.32 -34.80
C GLY A 840 -64.03 130.49 -33.32
N GLY A 841 -63.64 129.51 -32.50
CA GLY A 841 -63.95 129.42 -31.08
C GLY A 841 -65.26 128.70 -30.74
N ASN A 842 -66.12 128.42 -31.74
CA ASN A 842 -67.35 127.66 -31.50
C ASN A 842 -67.08 126.15 -31.42
N GLN A 843 -67.75 125.49 -30.48
CA GLN A 843 -67.86 124.03 -30.42
C GLN A 843 -68.99 123.52 -31.31
N PHE A 844 -68.77 122.38 -31.95
CA PHE A 844 -69.76 121.67 -32.73
C PHE A 844 -69.69 120.16 -32.47
N TYR A 845 -70.84 119.50 -32.65
CA TYR A 845 -70.96 118.05 -32.48
C TYR A 845 -71.14 117.38 -33.82
N VAL A 846 -70.44 116.28 -34.00
CA VAL A 846 -70.54 115.46 -35.21
C VAL A 846 -71.54 114.34 -34.95
N LYS A 847 -72.57 114.21 -35.80
CA LYS A 847 -73.66 113.23 -35.58
C LYS A 847 -73.28 111.80 -35.98
N SER A 848 -72.36 111.63 -36.93
CA SER A 848 -71.91 110.34 -37.45
C SER A 848 -70.43 110.45 -37.82
N ASN A 849 -69.65 109.38 -37.66
CA ASN A 849 -68.23 109.40 -38.02
C ASN A 849 -68.07 109.89 -39.46
N MET A 850 -67.20 110.88 -39.67
CA MET A 850 -66.99 111.47 -40.99
C MET A 850 -65.57 112.03 -41.10
N SER A 851 -64.98 112.03 -42.29
CA SER A 851 -63.68 112.63 -42.52
C SER A 851 -63.83 113.87 -43.39
N LEU A 852 -63.40 115.01 -42.88
CA LEU A 852 -63.57 116.32 -43.51
C LEU A 852 -62.26 117.09 -43.42
N THR A 853 -62.02 117.97 -44.39
CA THR A 853 -60.95 118.96 -44.31
C THR A 853 -61.58 120.28 -43.94
N PHE A 854 -60.98 120.99 -43.00
CA PHE A 854 -61.43 122.32 -42.62
C PHE A 854 -60.34 123.31 -42.93
N SER A 855 -60.65 124.38 -43.64
CA SER A 855 -59.71 125.45 -43.96
C SER A 855 -60.10 126.72 -43.23
N LYS A 856 -59.10 127.53 -42.88
CA LYS A 856 -59.36 128.91 -42.50
C LYS A 856 -59.64 129.74 -43.75
N LYS A 857 -60.59 130.65 -43.66
CA LYS A 857 -60.99 131.57 -44.73
C LYS A 857 -60.12 132.81 -44.75
#